data_AF-A0A6A6UH04-F1
#
_entry.id   AF-A0A6A6UH04-F1
#
_cell.length_a   1.000
_cell.length_b   1.000
_cell.length_c   1.000
_cell.angle_alpha   90.00
_cell.angle_beta   90.00
_cell.angle_gamma   90.00
#
_symmetry.space_group_name_H-M   'P 1'
#
loop_
_entity.id
_entity.type
_entity.pdbx_description
1 polymer ?
#
loop_
_entity_poly.entity_id
_entity_poly.type
_entity_poly.pdbx_seq_one_letter_code
_entity_poly.pdbx_strand_id
1 'polypeptide(L)'
;MVADSVPGYSLDATSIQQQTLDMLRNATDSYLLSTKNRSDQFSAQFDSTLDTLVQDFTLRWPSDRLIAIFACLHLSSAGLATTHILSIRALDAEQYLTCLLICDQIRPAFIPPREIQIANSLNQVIRAKSRHIHEFGLLVERFRLMETRHWLDSGVVEHLLARYDIAGRMWHEINVLLENRRLHTLYGVVAWRHSLPADNAAIMSIINSSFPHLPWILTWRPHVQRIKQWEEASFAIEDRRRLERVFDFDGPDVTSSGQQSKLSLAARGSYKHVPVQPETPETHEKLLQLLSDAQRAGQGMVKIFIQLCVENCADEKAMSMVRLAIENGDSDLCDGLSLIYNALYTQKGLSNQIGELAKALSTVKSGEYADTSLIPLEQIVQQVESLLDAAQTTFREQLQSGTGEFVGMLISDLKQAVLKAVWLHKNISPQLLARLVQIPSEDVLEATFKHLYDAERTGQVADARFKDYLASTLGGQSGMSASAGHLVSFQEIQVELEFWKTNRSSTRRDLAKIISGLEDIPQATYISCLPAIIQEDDTFIEEIKHILASEKKVTCFQFSRYIARRRRNGQLLHDCWIMILGVLIQQQGQDWLPHAATRMVLVEWLGFIKDMQFLLGPIQSQLSLSWPGLTPERLDWWGHLSKHESTIQFLVEQPRTHRNIQWLYFPSRQNEIQELINLVQSHKTMPPTRKIALSYLDMDGNNVVNINTLLRSFDTLSDFPRAAFDRVVLRAQSSGIWPKNAVGALLRCWARSAELDQSACSAFQAFGVVLQISRSTHSRTHGNQVASQEIERECKEVLQDAEKLERLRWQLQRKRPKRVAALLKSLDIMDSMHGRHSDLPESLIDAVEVLSDNEYEITFPLTDLGEIQLYGRGITKKSRILRLRIRLDGKPAFCVHTSAETDSSSNQHYYWDVFDDYTNGPACSQRPSLLSYYLSQTMIHLLKRSNPSLQTIHKTAQELIDNNPSTCLVCAKDLKVTLWKPSTCSKACSKAFRRAPLEVRLHNLLVDPSTLDLLLTSLYLAVSDPNHVRFNLLQDCPIPTTQLVSLIDSFPALSVLAAAKDLPSALYGTDGLGSQRELLLSWICIAFRGFMMKASDRYKIHGMANTEQFLMLNSHHERESLFAAQSPNSPGGVVFHGTQPARLFSVLTQGLKVMSHTAPVNGASYGAGIYCADEPATSNAYAGAIVTSWKHSALNGMRVMLGCELAGHALSSSFHVIPVEDRLLVRYVFLLSATFVPPARAHVEPAMASAYSTLRTGLAS
;
A
#
# COMPACT_ATOMS: atom_id res chain seq x y z
N MET A 1 52.94 -35.38 27.33
CA MET A 1 52.28 -36.29 26.37
C MET A 1 50.81 -35.93 26.13
N VAL A 2 49.90 -35.98 27.11
CA VAL A 2 48.47 -35.56 26.91
C VAL A 2 48.35 -34.07 26.56
N ALA A 3 49.12 -33.21 27.23
CA ALA A 3 49.18 -31.77 26.96
C ALA A 3 49.84 -31.42 25.61
N ASP A 4 50.79 -32.25 25.15
CA ASP A 4 51.57 -31.98 23.93
C ASP A 4 50.85 -32.44 22.65
N SER A 5 49.80 -33.25 22.77
CA SER A 5 49.01 -33.77 21.65
C SER A 5 47.80 -32.90 21.25
N VAL A 6 47.51 -31.84 21.99
CA VAL A 6 46.39 -30.93 21.70
C VAL A 6 46.95 -29.54 21.38
N PRO A 7 46.89 -29.06 20.13
CA PRO A 7 47.55 -27.83 19.73
C PRO A 7 46.82 -26.58 20.26
N GLY A 8 47.49 -25.80 21.12
CA GLY A 8 47.36 -24.33 21.18
C GLY A 8 46.00 -23.69 21.51
N TYR A 9 45.07 -24.38 22.16
CA TYR A 9 43.81 -23.78 22.61
C TYR A 9 43.91 -23.31 24.06
N SER A 10 43.89 -21.99 24.29
CA SER A 10 43.41 -21.43 25.55
C SER A 10 41.91 -21.73 25.61
N LEU A 11 41.53 -22.81 26.27
CA LEU A 11 40.13 -23.22 26.37
C LEU A 11 39.45 -22.37 27.43
N ASP A 12 38.83 -21.27 26.99
CA ASP A 12 37.81 -20.61 27.78
C ASP A 12 36.74 -21.66 28.13
N ALA A 13 36.53 -21.91 29.42
CA ALA A 13 35.64 -22.94 29.95
C ALA A 13 34.20 -22.84 29.41
N THR A 14 33.86 -21.68 28.84
CA THR A 14 32.58 -21.38 28.19
C THR A 14 32.44 -21.95 26.76
N SER A 15 33.52 -22.48 26.16
CA SER A 15 33.56 -22.89 24.73
C SER A 15 34.16 -24.28 24.46
N ILE A 16 34.24 -25.16 25.46
CA ILE A 16 34.79 -26.51 25.25
C ILE A 16 33.93 -27.28 24.23
N GLN A 17 34.47 -27.47 23.03
CA GLN A 17 33.83 -28.24 21.97
C GLN A 17 33.91 -29.74 22.27
N GLN A 18 32.87 -30.50 21.90
CA GLN A 18 32.82 -31.96 22.06
C GLN A 18 34.07 -32.65 21.48
N GLN A 19 34.56 -32.15 20.34
CA GLN A 19 35.77 -32.64 19.69
C GLN A 19 37.02 -32.51 20.58
N THR A 20 37.15 -31.42 21.36
CA THR A 20 38.26 -31.21 22.29
C THR A 20 38.16 -32.16 23.48
N LEU A 21 36.96 -32.40 24.00
CA LEU A 21 36.73 -33.40 25.06
C LEU A 21 37.11 -34.80 24.57
N ASP A 22 36.70 -35.18 23.37
CA ASP A 22 37.02 -36.49 22.81
C ASP A 22 38.53 -36.67 22.57
N MET A 23 39.22 -35.61 22.11
CA MET A 23 40.69 -35.60 21.99
C MET A 23 41.38 -35.78 23.33
N LEU A 24 40.94 -35.06 24.36
CA LEU A 24 41.51 -35.15 25.71
C LEU A 24 41.26 -36.53 26.32
N ARG A 25 40.06 -37.10 26.15
CA ARG A 25 39.75 -38.47 26.58
C ARG A 25 40.68 -39.48 25.92
N ASN A 26 40.82 -39.42 24.60
CA ASN A 26 41.68 -40.33 23.85
C ASN A 26 43.16 -40.21 24.26
N ALA A 27 43.61 -38.99 24.57
CA ALA A 27 44.97 -38.76 25.03
C ALA A 27 45.21 -39.28 26.45
N THR A 28 44.27 -39.04 27.38
CA THR A 28 44.32 -39.60 28.75
C THR A 28 44.27 -41.12 28.73
N ASP A 29 43.40 -41.72 27.90
CA ASP A 29 43.30 -43.17 27.71
C ASP A 29 44.61 -43.75 27.16
N SER A 30 45.21 -43.08 26.16
CA SER A 30 46.51 -43.48 25.58
C SER A 30 47.65 -43.39 26.59
N TYR A 31 47.65 -42.37 27.45
CA TYR A 31 48.63 -42.23 28.52
C TYR A 31 48.50 -43.36 29.55
N LEU A 32 47.29 -43.66 30.00
CA LEU A 32 47.05 -44.72 30.99
C LEU A 32 47.27 -46.13 30.42
N LEU A 33 47.07 -46.32 29.11
CA LEU A 33 47.45 -47.53 28.39
C LEU A 33 48.97 -47.75 28.38
N SER A 34 49.75 -46.67 28.30
CA SER A 34 51.22 -46.75 28.29
C SER A 34 51.83 -47.06 29.67
N THR A 35 51.12 -46.78 30.77
CA THR A 35 51.64 -46.93 32.14
C THR A 35 51.36 -48.30 32.78
N LYS A 36 50.95 -49.32 32.01
CA LYS A 36 50.71 -50.73 32.46
C LYS A 36 49.74 -50.89 33.65
N ASN A 37 48.93 -49.89 33.99
CA ASN A 37 48.03 -49.90 35.16
C ASN A 37 46.58 -50.31 34.85
N ARG A 38 46.35 -51.21 33.88
CA ARG A 38 44.99 -51.51 33.41
C ARG A 38 44.23 -52.57 34.22
N SER A 39 44.84 -53.22 35.22
CA SER A 39 44.23 -54.38 35.88
C SER A 39 43.15 -54.06 36.92
N ASP A 40 43.05 -52.82 37.42
CA ASP A 40 42.04 -52.44 38.44
C ASP A 40 41.44 -51.05 38.19
N GLN A 41 40.72 -50.90 37.06
CA GLN A 41 39.95 -49.68 36.77
C GLN A 41 38.93 -49.41 37.90
N PHE A 42 38.86 -48.16 38.37
CA PHE A 42 38.02 -47.69 39.50
C PHE A 42 38.43 -48.16 40.90
N SER A 43 39.64 -48.67 41.10
CA SER A 43 40.20 -48.87 42.45
C SER A 43 40.63 -47.54 43.08
N ALA A 44 40.72 -47.47 44.42
CA ALA A 44 41.19 -46.28 45.13
C ALA A 44 42.61 -45.84 44.71
N GLN A 45 43.44 -46.80 44.29
CA GLN A 45 44.79 -46.55 43.79
C GLN A 45 44.77 -45.93 42.37
N PHE A 46 43.79 -46.31 41.54
CA PHE A 46 43.56 -45.71 40.23
C PHE A 46 43.02 -44.28 40.34
N ASP A 47 42.06 -44.04 41.25
CA ASP A 47 41.58 -42.69 41.56
C ASP A 47 42.70 -41.79 42.10
N SER A 48 43.56 -42.29 42.99
CA SER A 48 44.73 -41.54 43.48
C SER A 48 45.69 -41.18 42.34
N THR A 49 45.84 -42.05 41.34
CA THR A 49 46.65 -41.79 40.15
C THR A 49 46.01 -40.71 39.28
N LEU A 50 44.68 -40.73 39.09
CA LEU A 50 43.95 -39.70 38.35
C LEU A 50 43.97 -38.35 39.06
N ASP A 51 43.79 -38.32 40.39
CA ASP A 51 43.86 -37.10 41.19
C ASP A 51 45.27 -36.49 41.15
N THR A 52 46.31 -37.33 41.27
CA THR A 52 47.71 -36.89 41.11
C THR A 52 47.93 -36.33 39.71
N LEU A 53 47.35 -36.94 38.67
CA LEU A 53 47.44 -36.42 37.30
C LEU A 53 46.75 -35.06 37.15
N VAL A 54 45.57 -34.88 37.75
CA VAL A 54 44.87 -33.59 37.78
C VAL A 54 45.69 -32.54 38.54
N GLN A 55 46.28 -32.91 39.68
CA GLN A 55 47.11 -32.03 40.51
C GLN A 55 48.41 -31.64 39.81
N ASP A 56 49.13 -32.60 39.22
CA ASP A 56 50.36 -32.37 38.45
C ASP A 56 50.09 -31.48 37.24
N PHE A 57 48.98 -31.71 36.54
CA PHE A 57 48.55 -30.87 35.43
C PHE A 57 48.21 -29.46 35.92
N THR A 58 47.47 -29.34 37.03
CA THR A 58 47.09 -28.04 37.61
C THR A 58 48.31 -27.27 38.16
N LEU A 59 49.31 -27.96 38.70
CA LEU A 59 50.57 -27.37 39.17
C LEU A 59 51.37 -26.78 38.00
N ARG A 60 51.34 -27.44 36.85
CA ARG A 60 52.03 -26.99 35.63
C ARG A 60 51.24 -25.93 34.87
N TRP A 61 49.92 -26.02 34.86
CA TRP A 61 49.00 -25.13 34.15
C TRP A 61 47.79 -24.77 35.04
N PRO A 62 47.95 -23.81 35.97
CA PRO A 62 46.89 -23.47 36.94
C PRO A 62 45.59 -22.98 36.29
N SER A 63 45.67 -22.33 35.13
CA SER A 63 44.51 -21.85 34.35
C SER A 63 43.69 -22.99 33.74
N ASP A 64 44.27 -24.17 33.59
CA ASP A 64 43.73 -25.26 32.79
C ASP A 64 43.23 -26.42 33.66
N ARG A 65 43.09 -26.16 34.96
CA ARG A 65 42.57 -27.10 35.96
C ARG A 65 41.27 -27.77 35.52
N LEU A 66 40.35 -27.03 34.90
CA LEU A 66 39.06 -27.56 34.43
C LEU A 66 39.21 -28.57 33.31
N ILE A 67 40.15 -28.32 32.40
CA ILE A 67 40.48 -29.22 31.29
C ILE A 67 41.03 -30.54 31.85
N ALA A 68 41.94 -30.46 32.83
CA ALA A 68 42.50 -31.63 33.50
C ALA A 68 41.41 -32.45 34.21
N ILE A 69 40.52 -31.77 34.93
CA ILE A 69 39.36 -32.39 35.58
C ILE A 69 38.49 -33.11 34.54
N PHE A 70 38.08 -32.45 33.46
CA PHE A 70 37.24 -33.05 32.42
C PHE A 70 37.90 -34.20 31.66
N ALA A 71 39.22 -34.11 31.41
CA ALA A 71 40.00 -35.14 30.73
C ALA A 71 40.16 -36.41 31.56
N CYS A 72 40.08 -36.31 32.89
CA CYS A 72 40.13 -37.45 33.81
C CYS A 72 38.74 -37.95 34.21
N LEU A 73 37.71 -37.10 34.10
CA LEU A 73 36.37 -37.36 34.65
C LEU A 73 35.75 -38.65 34.09
N HIS A 74 35.93 -38.98 32.81
CA HIS A 74 35.32 -40.19 32.23
C HIS A 74 35.85 -41.48 32.86
N LEU A 75 37.06 -41.45 33.42
CA LEU A 75 37.74 -42.59 34.06
C LEU A 75 37.68 -42.57 35.59
N SER A 76 37.28 -41.46 36.21
CA SER A 76 37.17 -41.35 37.66
C SER A 76 36.07 -42.26 38.22
N SER A 77 36.25 -42.73 39.46
CA SER A 77 35.11 -43.25 40.24
C SER A 77 34.13 -42.12 40.58
N ALA A 78 32.91 -42.49 41.01
CA ALA A 78 31.91 -41.52 41.45
C ALA A 78 32.38 -40.67 42.63
N GLY A 79 33.22 -41.21 43.53
CA GLY A 79 33.76 -40.47 44.66
C GLY A 79 34.72 -39.36 44.23
N LEU A 80 35.71 -39.71 43.39
CA LEU A 80 36.69 -38.74 42.90
C LEU A 80 36.06 -37.69 41.97
N ALA A 81 35.16 -38.11 41.07
CA ALA A 81 34.40 -37.20 40.22
C ALA A 81 33.62 -36.19 41.05
N THR A 82 32.98 -36.64 42.15
CA THR A 82 32.24 -35.75 43.04
C THR A 82 33.15 -34.70 43.68
N THR A 83 34.32 -35.11 44.19
CA THR A 83 35.31 -34.18 44.77
C THR A 83 35.79 -33.14 43.77
N HIS A 84 36.09 -33.54 42.53
CA HIS A 84 36.52 -32.59 41.50
C HIS A 84 35.41 -31.64 41.06
N ILE A 85 34.17 -32.12 40.85
CA ILE A 85 33.05 -31.25 40.47
C ILE A 85 32.66 -30.30 41.64
N LEU A 86 32.81 -30.71 42.90
CA LEU A 86 32.58 -29.80 44.03
C LEU A 86 33.69 -28.74 44.12
N SER A 87 34.92 -29.09 43.74
CA SER A 87 36.04 -28.16 43.75
C SER A 87 35.91 -27.00 42.77
N ILE A 88 35.05 -27.15 41.74
CA ILE A 88 34.78 -26.11 40.73
C ILE A 88 33.61 -25.20 41.08
N ARG A 89 32.92 -25.44 42.22
CA ARG A 89 31.83 -24.58 42.71
C ARG A 89 32.28 -23.17 43.11
N ALA A 90 33.58 -22.99 43.34
CA ALA A 90 34.20 -21.68 43.62
C ALA A 90 34.34 -20.78 42.37
N LEU A 91 33.99 -21.28 41.17
CA LEU A 91 34.00 -20.51 39.93
C LEU A 91 32.85 -19.50 39.87
N ASP A 92 32.94 -18.56 38.93
CA ASP A 92 31.79 -17.73 38.54
C ASP A 92 30.60 -18.62 38.19
N ALA A 93 29.40 -18.22 38.61
CA ALA A 93 28.19 -19.04 38.49
C ALA A 93 27.91 -19.49 37.04
N GLU A 94 28.31 -18.69 36.03
CA GLU A 94 28.12 -19.01 34.62
C GLU A 94 29.10 -20.07 34.14
N GLN A 95 30.36 -19.93 34.55
CA GLN A 95 31.40 -20.91 34.29
C GLN A 95 31.04 -22.23 34.98
N TYR A 96 30.57 -22.17 36.22
CA TYR A 96 30.12 -23.33 36.97
C TYR A 96 28.94 -24.03 36.30
N LEU A 97 27.91 -23.29 35.86
CA LEU A 97 26.77 -23.85 35.10
C LEU A 97 27.23 -24.55 33.82
N THR A 98 28.14 -23.93 33.07
CA THR A 98 28.69 -24.49 31.84
C THR A 98 29.48 -25.77 32.11
N CYS A 99 30.26 -25.78 33.20
CA CYS A 99 31.01 -26.95 33.62
C CYS A 99 30.11 -28.13 34.00
N LEU A 100 28.97 -27.89 34.67
CA LEU A 100 28.01 -28.95 34.99
C LEU A 100 27.40 -29.58 33.73
N LEU A 101 27.08 -28.77 32.71
CA LEU A 101 26.57 -29.28 31.44
C LEU A 101 27.63 -30.11 30.67
N ILE A 102 28.90 -29.70 30.75
CA ILE A 102 30.01 -30.45 30.16
C ILE A 102 30.25 -31.77 30.91
N CYS A 103 30.18 -31.77 32.25
CA CYS A 103 30.30 -32.99 33.06
C CYS A 103 29.27 -34.06 32.65
N ASP A 104 28.02 -33.66 32.40
CA ASP A 104 26.97 -34.56 31.92
C ASP A 104 27.28 -35.16 30.54
N GLN A 105 27.76 -34.33 29.61
CA GLN A 105 28.21 -34.79 28.28
C GLN A 105 29.40 -35.76 28.37
N ILE A 106 30.19 -35.70 29.44
CA ILE A 106 31.30 -36.62 29.69
C ILE A 106 30.84 -37.93 30.28
N ARG A 107 30.03 -37.86 31.34
CA ARG A 107 29.51 -39.05 31.97
C ARG A 107 28.19 -38.71 32.66
N PRO A 108 27.05 -39.00 32.02
CA PRO A 108 25.71 -38.67 32.53
C PRO A 108 25.37 -39.29 33.89
N ALA A 109 26.19 -40.22 34.38
CA ALA A 109 25.97 -40.91 35.65
C ALA A 109 26.40 -40.10 36.89
N PHE A 110 27.18 -39.02 36.74
CA PHE A 110 27.73 -38.28 37.89
C PHE A 110 26.82 -37.16 38.41
N ILE A 111 26.12 -36.49 37.50
CA ILE A 111 25.15 -35.47 37.89
C ILE A 111 23.78 -36.11 37.71
N PRO A 112 22.92 -36.09 38.75
CA PRO A 112 21.57 -36.62 38.62
C PRO A 112 20.86 -36.00 37.40
N PRO A 113 20.18 -36.79 36.55
CA PRO A 113 19.54 -36.30 35.33
C PRO A 113 18.61 -35.09 35.55
N ARG A 114 17.99 -35.01 36.73
CA ARG A 114 17.13 -33.88 37.13
C ARG A 114 17.91 -32.57 37.33
N GLU A 115 19.12 -32.61 37.91
CA GLU A 115 19.97 -31.42 38.07
C GLU A 115 20.48 -30.89 36.74
N ILE A 116 20.77 -31.78 35.80
CA ILE A 116 21.16 -31.40 34.43
C ILE A 116 20.00 -30.80 33.65
N GLN A 117 18.78 -31.30 33.83
CA GLN A 117 17.60 -30.69 33.20
C GLN A 117 17.38 -29.24 33.66
N ILE A 118 17.68 -28.95 34.93
CA ILE A 118 17.67 -27.58 35.47
C ILE A 118 18.80 -26.76 34.88
N ALA A 119 20.02 -27.30 34.85
CA ALA A 119 21.17 -26.62 34.27
C ALA A 119 20.88 -26.19 32.81
N ASN A 120 20.28 -27.10 32.04
CA ASN A 120 19.87 -26.84 30.67
C ASN A 120 18.75 -25.79 30.58
N SER A 121 17.74 -25.87 31.44
CA SER A 121 16.69 -24.84 31.50
C SER A 121 17.22 -23.47 31.88
N LEU A 122 18.14 -23.40 32.85
CA LEU A 122 18.73 -22.14 33.28
C LEU A 122 19.55 -21.52 32.14
N ASN A 123 20.33 -22.33 31.43
CA ASN A 123 21.05 -21.91 30.25
C ASN A 123 20.10 -21.45 29.12
N GLN A 124 18.96 -22.13 28.93
CA GLN A 124 17.92 -21.73 27.97
C GLN A 124 17.30 -20.37 28.35
N VAL A 125 16.96 -20.14 29.61
CA VAL A 125 16.44 -18.85 30.11
C VAL A 125 17.42 -17.71 29.85
N ILE A 126 18.70 -17.93 30.16
CA ILE A 126 19.77 -16.94 29.99
C ILE A 126 19.98 -16.59 28.51
N ARG A 127 19.94 -17.60 27.63
CA ARG A 127 20.20 -17.45 26.19
C ARG A 127 18.98 -17.13 25.32
N ALA A 128 17.77 -17.23 25.87
CA ALA A 128 16.54 -16.95 25.13
C ALA A 128 16.56 -15.52 24.57
N LYS A 129 16.14 -15.36 23.30
CA LYS A 129 15.95 -14.05 22.66
C LYS A 129 14.50 -13.53 22.76
N SER A 130 13.57 -14.42 23.12
CA SER A 130 12.12 -14.19 23.23
C SER A 130 11.52 -15.32 24.08
N ARG A 131 10.29 -15.13 24.61
CA ARG A 131 9.59 -16.11 25.46
C ARG A 131 10.28 -16.36 26.80
N HIS A 132 10.85 -15.32 27.39
CA HIS A 132 11.63 -15.42 28.62
C HIS A 132 10.80 -16.00 29.77
N ILE A 133 9.51 -15.65 29.82
CA ILE A 133 8.56 -16.09 30.84
C ILE A 133 8.28 -17.60 30.72
N HIS A 134 8.18 -18.13 29.51
CA HIS A 134 7.93 -19.55 29.26
C HIS A 134 9.13 -20.40 29.68
N GLU A 135 10.33 -20.02 29.23
CA GLU A 135 11.56 -20.71 29.59
C GLU A 135 11.81 -20.65 31.10
N PHE A 136 11.51 -19.49 31.72
CA PHE A 136 11.63 -19.33 33.16
C PHE A 136 10.65 -20.24 33.92
N GLY A 137 9.43 -20.41 33.40
CA GLY A 137 8.48 -21.37 33.96
C GLY A 137 8.95 -22.81 33.92
N LEU A 138 9.54 -23.24 32.81
CA LEU A 138 10.14 -24.58 32.67
C LEU A 138 11.29 -24.78 33.66
N LEU A 139 12.13 -23.75 33.87
CA LEU A 139 13.18 -23.78 34.87
C LEU A 139 12.59 -24.00 36.27
N VAL A 140 11.58 -23.22 36.66
CA VAL A 140 10.97 -23.32 37.99
C VAL A 140 10.29 -24.68 38.20
N GLU A 141 9.59 -25.21 37.19
CA GLU A 141 8.95 -26.52 37.28
C GLU A 141 9.97 -27.66 37.48
N ARG A 142 11.10 -27.61 36.77
CA ARG A 142 12.18 -28.58 36.92
C ARG A 142 12.87 -28.43 38.27
N PHE A 143 13.06 -27.20 38.75
CA PHE A 143 13.62 -26.90 40.07
C PHE A 143 12.73 -27.39 41.21
N ARG A 144 11.41 -27.49 40.99
CA ARG A 144 10.44 -28.04 41.93
C ARG A 144 10.57 -29.53 42.15
N LEU A 145 10.80 -30.32 41.10
CA LEU A 145 10.78 -31.79 41.14
C LEU A 145 12.03 -32.41 41.80
N MET A 146 12.78 -31.62 42.56
CA MET A 146 14.09 -31.97 43.08
C MET A 146 14.11 -32.01 44.61
N GLU A 147 14.39 -33.18 45.16
CA GLU A 147 14.42 -33.45 46.60
C GLU A 147 15.78 -33.16 47.25
N THR A 148 16.88 -33.38 46.52
CA THR A 148 18.26 -33.12 46.98
C THR A 148 19.00 -32.25 45.98
N ARG A 149 19.68 -31.19 46.44
CA ARG A 149 20.38 -30.21 45.59
C ARG A 149 21.87 -30.24 45.92
N HIS A 150 22.62 -31.04 45.19
CA HIS A 150 24.05 -31.21 45.45
C HIS A 150 24.90 -30.29 44.57
N TRP A 151 24.47 -30.00 43.34
CA TRP A 151 25.23 -29.25 42.35
C TRP A 151 24.69 -27.84 42.10
N LEU A 152 23.37 -27.68 41.93
CA LEU A 152 22.73 -26.36 41.71
C LEU A 152 21.88 -25.94 42.92
N ASP A 153 22.44 -25.09 43.79
CA ASP A 153 21.67 -24.44 44.85
C ASP A 153 20.90 -23.22 44.34
N SER A 154 19.98 -22.70 45.16
CA SER A 154 19.17 -21.53 44.79
C SER A 154 19.99 -20.25 44.64
N GLY A 155 21.10 -20.10 45.37
CA GLY A 155 21.93 -18.89 45.31
C GLY A 155 22.66 -18.74 43.98
N VAL A 156 23.17 -19.84 43.42
CA VAL A 156 23.77 -19.86 42.07
C VAL A 156 22.75 -19.49 41.01
N VAL A 157 21.53 -20.04 41.11
CA VAL A 157 20.44 -19.76 40.16
C VAL A 157 20.02 -18.28 40.23
N GLU A 158 19.82 -17.75 41.44
CA GLU A 158 19.46 -16.34 41.66
C GLU A 158 20.51 -15.38 41.11
N HIS A 159 21.80 -15.64 41.39
CA HIS A 159 22.89 -14.81 40.92
C HIS A 159 22.92 -14.72 39.38
N LEU A 160 22.71 -15.85 38.72
CA LEU A 160 22.66 -15.91 37.26
C LEU A 160 21.48 -15.16 36.67
N LEU A 161 20.28 -15.34 37.22
CA LEU A 161 19.08 -14.65 36.73
C LEU A 161 19.16 -13.13 36.92
N ALA A 162 19.74 -12.67 38.04
CA ALA A 162 19.97 -11.27 38.32
C ALA A 162 21.02 -10.65 37.38
N ARG A 163 22.15 -11.34 37.15
CA ARG A 163 23.22 -10.88 36.26
C ARG A 163 22.75 -10.62 34.82
N TYR A 164 21.80 -11.42 34.34
CA TYR A 164 21.30 -11.34 32.97
C TYR A 164 20.05 -10.45 32.79
N ASP A 165 19.63 -9.75 33.85
CA ASP A 165 18.40 -8.93 33.87
C ASP A 165 17.18 -9.68 33.33
N ILE A 166 17.02 -10.94 33.74
CA ILE A 166 15.86 -11.75 33.31
C ILE A 166 14.57 -11.12 33.84
N ALA A 167 14.61 -10.48 35.01
CA ALA A 167 13.50 -9.72 35.58
C ALA A 167 13.03 -8.59 34.65
N GLY A 168 13.94 -7.73 34.17
CA GLY A 168 13.61 -6.63 33.26
C GLY A 168 13.05 -7.11 31.92
N ARG A 169 13.62 -8.19 31.36
CA ARG A 169 13.16 -8.77 30.09
C ARG A 169 11.78 -9.39 30.19
N MET A 170 11.52 -10.17 31.24
CA MET A 170 10.19 -10.73 31.50
C MET A 170 9.17 -9.62 31.73
N TRP A 171 9.54 -8.56 32.47
CA TRP A 171 8.67 -7.41 32.69
C TRP A 171 8.30 -6.67 31.40
N HIS A 172 9.28 -6.48 30.51
CA HIS A 172 9.03 -5.91 29.19
C HIS A 172 8.05 -6.76 28.37
N GLU A 173 8.24 -8.08 28.33
CA GLU A 173 7.34 -9.01 27.63
C GLU A 173 5.89 -8.95 28.20
N ILE A 174 5.75 -8.83 29.52
CA ILE A 174 4.45 -8.68 30.19
C ILE A 174 3.79 -7.36 29.83
N ASN A 175 4.53 -6.25 29.88
CA ASN A 175 3.97 -4.93 29.55
C ASN A 175 3.48 -4.87 28.11
N VAL A 176 4.23 -5.43 27.16
CA VAL A 176 3.79 -5.49 25.76
C VAL A 176 2.47 -6.26 25.62
N LEU A 177 2.31 -7.38 26.33
CA LEU A 177 1.07 -8.15 26.30
C LEU A 177 -0.09 -7.44 27.02
N LEU A 178 0.19 -6.74 28.13
CA LEU A 178 -0.78 -5.94 28.86
C LEU A 178 -1.24 -4.73 28.03
N GLU A 179 -0.33 -3.93 27.47
CA GLU A 179 -0.63 -2.77 26.62
C GLU A 179 -1.53 -3.15 25.43
N ASN A 180 -1.28 -4.32 24.82
CA ASN A 180 -2.10 -4.83 23.71
C ASN A 180 -3.34 -5.62 24.16
N ARG A 181 -3.60 -5.72 25.47
CA ARG A 181 -4.70 -6.47 26.10
C ARG A 181 -4.77 -7.93 25.62
N ARG A 182 -3.61 -8.53 25.37
CA ARG A 182 -3.47 -9.95 25.00
C ARG A 182 -3.47 -10.83 26.24
N LEU A 183 -4.57 -10.75 27.00
CA LEU A 183 -4.69 -11.35 28.33
C LEU A 183 -4.66 -12.89 28.29
N HIS A 184 -5.18 -13.52 27.24
CA HIS A 184 -5.10 -14.98 27.11
C HIS A 184 -3.68 -15.44 26.81
N THR A 185 -2.99 -14.76 25.90
CA THR A 185 -1.57 -15.03 25.64
C THR A 185 -0.73 -14.78 26.89
N LEU A 186 -0.98 -13.68 27.62
CA LEU A 186 -0.30 -13.38 28.89
C LEU A 186 -0.56 -14.47 29.94
N TYR A 187 -1.82 -14.87 30.11
CA TYR A 187 -2.19 -15.92 31.05
C TYR A 187 -1.53 -17.26 30.71
N GLY A 188 -1.46 -17.60 29.42
CA GLY A 188 -0.79 -18.79 28.92
C GLY A 188 0.70 -18.81 29.23
N VAL A 189 1.41 -17.68 29.04
CA VAL A 189 2.85 -17.63 29.33
C VAL A 189 3.16 -17.67 30.82
N VAL A 190 2.25 -17.23 31.70
CA VAL A 190 2.41 -17.31 33.17
C VAL A 190 1.72 -18.52 33.80
N ALA A 191 1.09 -19.42 33.02
CA ALA A 191 0.24 -20.48 33.53
C ALA A 191 0.96 -21.50 34.42
N TRP A 192 2.27 -21.72 34.19
CA TRP A 192 3.13 -22.60 34.98
C TRP A 192 3.11 -22.26 36.47
N ARG A 193 2.80 -21.01 36.85
CA ARG A 193 2.71 -20.57 38.25
C ARG A 193 1.63 -21.29 39.06
N HIS A 194 0.59 -21.80 38.42
CA HIS A 194 -0.50 -22.52 39.12
C HIS A 194 -0.06 -23.88 39.66
N SER A 195 1.07 -24.39 39.16
CA SER A 195 1.67 -25.62 39.63
C SER A 195 2.63 -25.41 40.80
N LEU A 196 2.86 -24.18 41.26
CA LEU A 196 3.85 -23.89 42.30
C LEU A 196 3.33 -24.23 43.71
N PRO A 197 4.02 -25.10 44.48
CA PRO A 197 3.67 -25.38 45.86
C PRO A 197 4.18 -24.24 46.77
N ALA A 198 3.31 -23.75 47.66
CA ALA A 198 3.55 -22.54 48.45
C ALA A 198 4.62 -22.69 49.56
N ASP A 199 5.10 -23.92 49.80
CA ASP A 199 5.94 -24.35 50.91
C ASP A 199 7.43 -24.52 50.54
N ASN A 200 7.83 -24.32 49.28
CA ASN A 200 9.25 -24.42 48.88
C ASN A 200 9.96 -23.05 48.95
N ALA A 201 10.52 -22.73 50.12
CA ALA A 201 11.18 -21.45 50.41
C ALA A 201 12.26 -21.05 49.38
N ALA A 202 13.00 -22.01 48.83
CA ALA A 202 14.05 -21.75 47.85
C ALA A 202 13.51 -21.39 46.46
N ILE A 203 12.40 -21.98 46.04
CA ILE A 203 11.72 -21.62 44.79
C ILE A 203 11.15 -20.20 44.92
N MET A 204 10.51 -19.92 46.06
CA MET A 204 9.97 -18.58 46.31
C MET A 204 11.07 -17.52 46.33
N SER A 205 12.27 -17.83 46.80
CA SER A 205 13.43 -16.92 46.73
C SER A 205 13.85 -16.62 45.29
N ILE A 206 13.96 -17.64 44.43
CA ILE A 206 14.28 -17.48 42.99
C ILE A 206 13.21 -16.65 42.26
N ILE A 207 11.93 -16.93 42.53
CA ILE A 207 10.85 -16.22 41.85
C ILE A 207 10.74 -14.78 42.36
N ASN A 208 10.85 -14.54 43.68
CA ASN A 208 10.76 -13.18 44.24
C ASN A 208 11.91 -12.27 43.78
N SER A 209 13.13 -12.82 43.64
CA SER A 209 14.28 -12.08 43.14
C SER A 209 14.18 -11.77 41.64
N SER A 210 13.65 -12.71 40.85
CA SER A 210 13.59 -12.60 39.39
C SER A 210 12.28 -12.00 38.87
N PHE A 211 11.27 -11.87 39.73
CA PHE A 211 9.93 -11.43 39.35
C PHE A 211 9.32 -10.61 40.49
N PRO A 212 9.77 -9.36 40.73
CA PRO A 212 9.28 -8.55 41.85
C PRO A 212 7.78 -8.21 41.74
N HIS A 213 7.23 -8.25 40.53
CA HIS A 213 5.81 -8.08 40.21
C HIS A 213 5.00 -9.39 40.30
N LEU A 214 5.61 -10.46 40.80
CA LEU A 214 4.98 -11.75 41.05
C LEU A 214 3.67 -11.68 41.86
N PRO A 215 3.54 -10.86 42.93
CA PRO A 215 2.41 -10.98 43.85
C PRO A 215 1.04 -10.90 43.17
N TRP A 216 0.85 -9.95 42.26
CA TRP A 216 -0.42 -9.75 41.55
C TRP A 216 -0.60 -10.71 40.37
N ILE A 217 0.48 -11.17 39.76
CA ILE A 217 0.41 -12.22 38.73
C ILE A 217 0.10 -13.57 39.38
N LEU A 218 0.60 -13.86 40.58
CA LEU A 218 0.31 -15.11 41.33
C LEU A 218 -1.12 -15.21 41.77
N THR A 219 -1.71 -14.10 42.21
CA THR A 219 -3.10 -14.06 42.63
C THR A 219 -4.04 -14.11 41.44
N TRP A 220 -3.65 -13.58 40.27
CA TRP A 220 -4.48 -13.56 39.06
C TRP A 220 -5.09 -14.93 38.71
N ARG A 221 -6.40 -14.99 38.49
CA ARG A 221 -7.23 -16.13 38.07
C ARG A 221 -8.32 -15.55 37.15
N PRO A 222 -8.00 -15.22 35.89
CA PRO A 222 -8.98 -14.72 34.95
C PRO A 222 -9.94 -15.84 34.53
N HIS A 223 -11.05 -15.46 33.92
CA HIS A 223 -11.90 -16.40 33.23
C HIS A 223 -11.27 -16.80 31.88
N VAL A 224 -10.48 -17.88 31.85
CA VAL A 224 -9.60 -18.27 30.71
C VAL A 224 -10.35 -18.36 29.38
N GLN A 225 -11.52 -18.99 29.36
CA GLN A 225 -12.33 -19.12 28.14
C GLN A 225 -12.78 -17.75 27.60
N ARG A 226 -13.00 -16.79 28.50
CA ARG A 226 -13.50 -15.45 28.16
C ARG A 226 -12.39 -14.60 27.54
N ILE A 227 -11.24 -14.53 28.19
CA ILE A 227 -10.08 -13.81 27.64
C ILE A 227 -9.60 -14.44 26.32
N LYS A 228 -9.73 -15.76 26.17
CA LYS A 228 -9.44 -16.46 24.90
C LYS A 228 -10.40 -16.00 23.82
N GLN A 229 -11.70 -16.07 24.12
CA GLN A 229 -12.77 -15.63 23.24
C GLN A 229 -12.53 -14.17 22.79
N TRP A 230 -12.15 -13.28 23.70
CA TRP A 230 -11.91 -11.88 23.34
C TRP A 230 -10.64 -11.64 22.51
N GLU A 231 -9.56 -12.36 22.80
CA GLU A 231 -8.31 -12.21 22.03
C GLU A 231 -8.45 -12.77 20.62
N GLU A 232 -9.21 -13.86 20.45
CA GLU A 232 -9.49 -14.51 19.15
C GLU A 232 -10.64 -13.83 18.38
N ALA A 233 -11.51 -13.06 19.05
CA ALA A 233 -12.63 -12.39 18.42
C ALA A 233 -12.21 -11.18 17.57
N SER A 234 -12.88 -11.02 16.43
CA SER A 234 -12.76 -9.85 15.55
C SER A 234 -13.60 -8.68 16.08
N PHE A 235 -13.09 -7.98 17.09
CA PHE A 235 -13.59 -6.64 17.42
C PHE A 235 -13.16 -5.63 16.36
N ALA A 236 -14.02 -4.66 16.04
CA ALA A 236 -13.56 -3.49 15.29
C ALA A 236 -12.48 -2.75 16.10
N ILE A 237 -11.51 -2.15 15.41
CA ILE A 237 -10.39 -1.44 16.06
C ILE A 237 -10.91 -0.37 17.03
N GLU A 238 -11.98 0.33 16.63
CA GLU A 238 -12.59 1.39 17.44
C GLU A 238 -13.31 0.83 18.68
N ASP A 239 -14.04 -0.27 18.53
CA ASP A 239 -14.72 -0.96 19.64
C ASP A 239 -13.70 -1.52 20.64
N ARG A 240 -12.60 -2.09 20.14
CA ARG A 240 -11.51 -2.63 20.97
C ARG A 240 -10.90 -1.53 21.85
N ARG A 241 -10.72 -0.32 21.30
CA ARG A 241 -10.24 0.85 22.04
C ARG A 241 -11.24 1.31 23.12
N ARG A 242 -12.55 1.31 22.81
CA ARG A 242 -13.60 1.66 23.78
C ARG A 242 -13.72 0.62 24.90
N LEU A 243 -13.42 -0.65 24.61
CA LEU A 243 -13.50 -1.77 25.55
C LEU A 243 -12.23 -2.00 26.38
N GLU A 244 -11.13 -1.27 26.16
CA GLU A 244 -9.84 -1.45 26.86
C GLU A 244 -9.99 -1.57 28.39
N ARG A 245 -10.82 -0.70 28.97
CA ARG A 245 -11.08 -0.66 30.42
C ARG A 245 -11.95 -1.80 30.92
N VAL A 246 -12.79 -2.36 30.06
CA VAL A 246 -13.61 -3.54 30.39
C VAL A 246 -12.73 -4.79 30.36
N PHE A 247 -11.82 -4.90 29.39
CA PHE A 247 -10.85 -6.00 29.34
C PHE A 247 -9.96 -6.03 30.59
N ASP A 248 -9.58 -4.86 31.11
CA ASP A 248 -8.79 -4.74 32.33
C ASP A 248 -9.43 -5.41 33.55
N PHE A 249 -10.77 -5.50 33.63
CA PHE A 249 -11.44 -6.15 34.76
C PHE A 249 -11.12 -7.64 34.92
N ASP A 250 -10.86 -8.35 33.81
CA ASP A 250 -10.38 -9.73 33.81
C ASP A 250 -8.84 -9.81 33.74
N GLY A 251 -8.15 -8.66 33.76
CA GLY A 251 -6.70 -8.54 33.87
C GLY A 251 -6.19 -8.77 35.30
N PRO A 252 -4.85 -8.83 35.46
CA PRO A 252 -4.22 -8.99 36.77
C PRO A 252 -4.38 -7.72 37.62
N ASP A 253 -4.44 -7.88 38.95
CA ASP A 253 -4.61 -6.78 39.91
C ASP A 253 -3.33 -5.92 40.01
N VAL A 254 -3.15 -4.99 39.08
CA VAL A 254 -1.97 -4.10 38.99
C VAL A 254 -1.79 -3.14 40.19
N THR A 255 -2.67 -3.16 41.18
CA THR A 255 -2.64 -2.15 42.25
C THR A 255 -1.64 -2.47 43.34
N SER A 256 -1.35 -1.48 44.18
CA SER A 256 -0.39 -1.57 45.28
C SER A 256 -0.70 -2.68 46.31
N SER A 257 -1.89 -3.29 46.28
CA SER A 257 -2.23 -4.43 47.14
C SER A 257 -2.02 -5.79 46.47
N GLY A 258 -2.25 -5.95 45.15
CA GLY A 258 -2.00 -7.19 44.40
C GLY A 258 -2.65 -8.46 44.97
N GLN A 259 -3.63 -8.31 45.85
CA GLN A 259 -4.15 -9.36 46.74
C GLN A 259 -5.31 -10.12 46.12
N GLN A 260 -5.92 -9.60 45.06
CA GLN A 260 -7.12 -10.16 44.48
C GLN A 260 -6.84 -10.96 43.22
N SER A 261 -7.74 -11.89 42.92
CA SER A 261 -7.55 -12.81 41.80
C SER A 261 -7.87 -12.20 40.43
N LYS A 262 -8.42 -11.00 40.36
CA LYS A 262 -8.56 -10.21 39.13
C LYS A 262 -8.87 -8.79 39.53
N LEU A 263 -8.63 -7.86 38.61
CA LEU A 263 -8.87 -6.44 38.85
C LEU A 263 -10.30 -6.15 39.33
N SER A 264 -11.28 -6.89 38.81
CA SER A 264 -12.70 -6.72 39.16
C SER A 264 -13.03 -6.95 40.63
N LEU A 265 -12.14 -7.62 41.39
CA LEU A 265 -12.33 -7.98 42.80
C LEU A 265 -11.64 -7.02 43.76
N ALA A 266 -10.81 -6.09 43.28
CA ALA A 266 -9.99 -5.26 44.12
C ALA A 266 -10.63 -3.92 44.51
N ALA A 267 -10.17 -3.37 45.64
CA ALA A 267 -10.90 -2.35 46.40
C ALA A 267 -11.07 -1.01 45.65
N ARG A 268 -12.16 -0.31 45.98
CA ARG A 268 -12.62 0.95 45.37
C ARG A 268 -11.51 2.00 45.26
N GLY A 269 -11.40 2.65 44.10
CA GLY A 269 -10.57 3.85 43.87
C GLY A 269 -9.22 3.61 43.21
N SER A 270 -8.88 2.36 42.91
CA SER A 270 -7.53 1.99 42.45
C SER A 270 -7.35 2.05 40.92
N TYR A 271 -8.41 2.39 40.17
CA TYR A 271 -8.47 2.36 38.71
C TYR A 271 -9.41 3.46 38.17
N LYS A 272 -9.12 3.99 36.97
CA LYS A 272 -9.98 4.97 36.28
C LYS A 272 -11.11 4.24 35.54
N HIS A 273 -12.23 4.00 36.22
CA HIS A 273 -13.25 3.02 35.80
C HIS A 273 -14.18 3.42 34.65
N VAL A 274 -14.78 2.37 34.06
CA VAL A 274 -16.12 2.37 33.45
C VAL A 274 -17.14 2.55 34.59
N PRO A 275 -18.09 3.50 34.52
CA PRO A 275 -19.04 3.72 35.61
C PRO A 275 -19.99 2.51 35.76
N VAL A 276 -19.91 1.77 36.87
CA VAL A 276 -20.75 0.60 37.18
C VAL A 276 -21.50 0.82 38.50
N GLN A 277 -22.80 0.51 38.57
CA GLN A 277 -23.62 0.69 39.78
C GLN A 277 -24.53 -0.51 40.09
N PRO A 278 -24.52 -1.08 41.31
CA PRO A 278 -23.56 -0.82 42.38
C PRO A 278 -22.18 -1.37 42.00
N GLU A 279 -21.13 -0.63 42.30
CA GLU A 279 -19.74 -1.08 42.10
C GLU A 279 -19.40 -2.18 43.11
N THR A 280 -19.75 -3.42 42.76
CA THR A 280 -19.44 -4.65 43.49
C THR A 280 -18.79 -5.66 42.55
N PRO A 281 -17.99 -6.62 43.06
CA PRO A 281 -17.36 -7.62 42.22
C PRO A 281 -18.34 -8.50 41.44
N GLU A 282 -19.53 -8.75 42.01
CA GLU A 282 -20.62 -9.46 41.35
C GLU A 282 -21.13 -8.69 40.13
N THR A 283 -21.27 -7.37 40.25
CA THR A 283 -21.69 -6.49 39.16
C THR A 283 -20.65 -6.43 38.05
N HIS A 284 -19.36 -6.36 38.40
CA HIS A 284 -18.29 -6.43 37.40
C HIS A 284 -18.28 -7.78 36.68
N GLU A 285 -18.48 -8.89 37.39
CA GLU A 285 -18.53 -10.21 36.76
C GLU A 285 -19.74 -10.36 35.82
N LYS A 286 -20.90 -9.84 36.22
CA LYS A 286 -22.07 -9.75 35.34
C LYS A 286 -21.75 -8.97 34.07
N LEU A 287 -21.07 -7.83 34.18
CA LEU A 287 -20.67 -6.99 33.04
C LEU A 287 -19.72 -7.73 32.08
N LEU A 288 -18.73 -8.45 32.60
CA LEU A 288 -17.77 -9.21 31.78
C LEU A 288 -18.42 -10.40 31.07
N GLN A 289 -19.29 -11.13 31.78
CA GLN A 289 -20.07 -12.21 31.19
C GLN A 289 -20.95 -11.68 30.05
N LEU A 290 -21.57 -10.53 30.27
CA LEU A 290 -22.44 -9.88 29.31
C LEU A 290 -21.72 -9.43 28.03
N LEU A 291 -20.50 -8.90 28.13
CA LEU A 291 -19.67 -8.60 26.95
C LEU A 291 -19.35 -9.88 26.15
N SER A 292 -19.11 -11.00 26.85
CA SER A 292 -18.82 -12.28 26.21
C SER A 292 -20.04 -12.84 25.50
N ASP A 293 -21.21 -12.70 26.11
CA ASP A 293 -22.48 -13.11 25.53
C ASP A 293 -22.82 -12.22 24.32
N ALA A 294 -22.60 -10.90 24.43
CA ALA A 294 -22.76 -9.94 23.35
C ALA A 294 -21.85 -10.26 22.16
N GLN A 295 -20.58 -10.57 22.40
CA GLN A 295 -19.65 -10.93 21.34
C GLN A 295 -20.09 -12.21 20.60
N ARG A 296 -20.61 -13.23 21.31
CA ARG A 296 -21.15 -14.45 20.68
C ARG A 296 -22.39 -14.15 19.84
N ALA A 297 -23.23 -13.23 20.30
CA ALA A 297 -24.44 -12.84 19.61
C ALA A 297 -24.20 -11.93 18.39
N GLY A 298 -23.03 -11.26 18.30
CA GLY A 298 -22.56 -10.58 17.09
C GLY A 298 -22.17 -9.12 17.31
N GLN A 299 -21.65 -8.46 16.25
CA GLN A 299 -21.13 -7.09 16.35
C GLN A 299 -22.19 -6.05 16.76
N GLY A 300 -23.46 -6.22 16.37
CA GLY A 300 -24.55 -5.32 16.80
C GLY A 300 -24.74 -5.30 18.32
N MET A 301 -24.62 -6.46 18.96
CA MET A 301 -24.74 -6.61 20.42
C MET A 301 -23.56 -5.99 21.17
N VAL A 302 -22.35 -6.09 20.60
CA VAL A 302 -21.16 -5.43 21.14
C VAL A 302 -21.34 -3.91 21.16
N LYS A 303 -21.96 -3.33 20.12
CA LYS A 303 -22.24 -1.88 20.06
C LYS A 303 -23.25 -1.46 21.13
N ILE A 304 -24.31 -2.22 21.34
CA ILE A 304 -25.31 -1.95 22.39
C ILE A 304 -24.69 -2.05 23.77
N PHE A 305 -23.84 -3.06 23.99
CA PHE A 305 -23.09 -3.19 25.22
C PHE A 305 -22.20 -1.95 25.46
N ILE A 306 -21.46 -1.49 24.46
CA ILE A 306 -20.64 -0.27 24.57
C ILE A 306 -21.52 0.94 24.91
N GLN A 307 -22.62 1.14 24.19
CA GLN A 307 -23.50 2.30 24.38
C GLN A 307 -24.15 2.30 25.77
N LEU A 308 -24.71 1.18 26.23
CA LEU A 308 -25.46 1.11 27.49
C LEU A 308 -24.57 0.93 28.72
N CYS A 309 -23.45 0.22 28.59
CA CYS A 309 -22.64 -0.19 29.74
C CYS A 309 -21.23 0.40 29.77
N VAL A 310 -20.75 1.06 28.70
CA VAL A 310 -19.41 1.69 28.67
C VAL A 310 -19.50 3.20 28.56
N GLU A 311 -20.32 3.70 27.63
CA GLU A 311 -20.54 5.14 27.41
C GLU A 311 -21.49 5.73 28.46
N ASN A 312 -22.38 4.91 29.00
CA ASN A 312 -23.28 5.23 30.11
C ASN A 312 -22.92 4.42 31.37
N CYS A 313 -23.58 4.73 32.49
CA CYS A 313 -23.41 3.98 33.73
C CYS A 313 -24.02 2.57 33.60
N ALA A 314 -23.20 1.53 33.70
CA ALA A 314 -23.63 0.13 33.75
C ALA A 314 -24.32 -0.17 35.08
N ASP A 315 -25.58 0.19 35.19
CA ASP A 315 -26.44 -0.22 36.30
C ASP A 315 -27.14 -1.55 36.03
N GLU A 316 -27.76 -2.15 37.06
CA GLU A 316 -28.53 -3.40 36.90
C GLU A 316 -29.61 -3.29 35.83
N LYS A 317 -30.15 -2.09 35.58
CA LYS A 317 -31.12 -1.87 34.51
C LYS A 317 -30.44 -2.01 33.14
N ALA A 318 -29.33 -1.31 32.91
CA ALA A 318 -28.53 -1.38 31.68
C ALA A 318 -28.06 -2.81 31.38
N MET A 319 -27.53 -3.51 32.39
CA MET A 319 -27.05 -4.88 32.20
C MET A 319 -28.20 -5.89 31.97
N SER A 320 -29.34 -5.72 32.65
CA SER A 320 -30.53 -6.55 32.38
C SER A 320 -31.05 -6.30 30.96
N MET A 321 -30.95 -5.06 30.47
CA MET A 321 -31.38 -4.70 29.12
C MET A 321 -30.52 -5.36 28.03
N VAL A 322 -29.20 -5.30 28.17
CA VAL A 322 -28.30 -6.00 27.24
C VAL A 322 -28.48 -7.52 27.33
N ARG A 323 -28.74 -8.08 28.53
CA ARG A 323 -28.90 -9.53 28.71
C ARG A 323 -30.14 -10.04 27.98
N LEU A 324 -31.26 -9.39 28.17
CA LEU A 324 -32.50 -9.77 27.51
C LEU A 324 -32.43 -9.52 26.00
N ALA A 325 -31.68 -8.50 25.55
CA ALA A 325 -31.40 -8.31 24.13
C ALA A 325 -30.61 -9.49 23.52
N ILE A 326 -29.61 -10.00 24.24
CA ILE A 326 -28.84 -11.18 23.83
C ILE A 326 -29.70 -12.45 23.82
N GLU A 327 -30.53 -12.67 24.84
CA GLU A 327 -31.41 -13.84 24.95
C GLU A 327 -32.44 -13.91 23.82
N ASN A 328 -32.91 -12.76 23.35
CA ASN A 328 -33.85 -12.69 22.22
C ASN A 328 -33.16 -12.86 20.86
N GLY A 329 -31.85 -12.63 20.76
CA GLY A 329 -31.03 -12.95 19.58
C GLY A 329 -31.40 -12.23 18.28
N ASP A 330 -32.34 -11.27 18.32
CA ASP A 330 -32.84 -10.56 17.16
C ASP A 330 -31.98 -9.32 16.89
N SER A 331 -31.23 -9.33 15.77
CA SER A 331 -30.44 -8.15 15.38
C SER A 331 -31.31 -6.92 15.11
N ASP A 332 -32.55 -7.12 14.65
CA ASP A 332 -33.47 -6.01 14.32
C ASP A 332 -33.94 -5.31 15.61
N LEU A 333 -34.26 -6.07 16.67
CA LEU A 333 -34.57 -5.51 17.99
C LEU A 333 -33.40 -4.71 18.55
N CYS A 334 -32.19 -5.18 18.32
CA CYS A 334 -30.97 -4.58 18.81
C CYS A 334 -30.62 -3.27 18.12
N ASP A 335 -30.72 -3.24 16.79
CA ASP A 335 -30.63 -2.00 16.03
C ASP A 335 -31.75 -1.03 16.47
N GLY A 336 -32.98 -1.54 16.68
CA GLY A 336 -34.10 -0.78 17.21
C GLY A 336 -33.85 -0.15 18.58
N LEU A 337 -33.30 -0.92 19.54
CA LEU A 337 -32.98 -0.44 20.90
C LEU A 337 -31.84 0.58 20.87
N SER A 338 -30.81 0.38 20.06
CA SER A 338 -29.74 1.38 19.88
C SER A 338 -30.29 2.69 19.35
N LEU A 339 -31.22 2.64 18.38
CA LEU A 339 -31.91 3.81 17.84
C LEU A 339 -32.81 4.50 18.89
N ILE A 340 -33.56 3.73 19.69
CA ILE A 340 -34.39 4.28 20.79
C ILE A 340 -33.51 5.05 21.79
N TYR A 341 -32.41 4.46 22.23
CA TYR A 341 -31.51 5.08 23.20
C TYR A 341 -30.79 6.30 22.62
N ASN A 342 -30.38 6.24 21.35
CA ASN A 342 -29.84 7.40 20.66
C ASN A 342 -30.86 8.54 20.55
N ALA A 343 -32.13 8.22 20.29
CA ALA A 343 -33.20 9.21 20.19
C ALA A 343 -33.54 9.87 21.54
N LEU A 344 -33.46 9.12 22.64
CA LEU A 344 -33.81 9.62 23.99
C LEU A 344 -32.69 10.44 24.67
N TYR A 345 -31.42 10.07 24.48
CA TYR A 345 -30.33 10.62 25.30
C TYR A 345 -29.31 11.48 24.52
N THR A 346 -29.40 11.53 23.17
CA THR A 346 -28.50 12.37 22.37
C THR A 346 -29.15 13.72 22.06
N GLN A 347 -28.49 14.83 22.42
CA GLN A 347 -28.95 16.17 22.07
C GLN A 347 -28.71 16.45 20.57
N LYS A 348 -29.71 16.14 19.72
CA LYS A 348 -29.74 16.39 18.26
C LYS A 348 -30.91 17.34 17.91
N GLY A 349 -30.93 17.88 16.68
CA GLY A 349 -32.03 18.72 16.18
C GLY A 349 -33.35 17.96 15.92
N LEU A 350 -34.48 18.69 15.85
CA LEU A 350 -35.87 18.19 15.81
C LEU A 350 -36.14 17.10 14.74
N SER A 351 -35.69 17.31 13.50
CA SER A 351 -35.89 16.36 12.41
C SER A 351 -35.16 15.04 12.62
N ASN A 352 -33.93 15.10 13.17
CA ASN A 352 -33.16 13.91 13.51
C ASN A 352 -33.78 13.19 14.70
N GLN A 353 -34.32 13.91 15.69
CA GLN A 353 -35.00 13.29 16.82
C GLN A 353 -36.29 12.57 16.41
N ILE A 354 -37.12 13.19 15.57
CA ILE A 354 -38.35 12.55 15.04
C ILE A 354 -38.01 11.37 14.13
N GLY A 355 -37.02 11.51 13.24
CA GLY A 355 -36.61 10.45 12.32
C GLY A 355 -36.02 9.22 13.03
N GLU A 356 -35.16 9.43 14.02
CA GLU A 356 -34.61 8.32 14.82
C GLU A 356 -35.70 7.67 15.68
N LEU A 357 -36.62 8.44 16.26
CA LEU A 357 -37.73 7.91 17.06
C LEU A 357 -38.76 7.15 16.20
N ALA A 358 -39.11 7.64 15.01
CA ALA A 358 -40.03 6.96 14.09
C ALA A 358 -39.43 5.65 13.55
N LYS A 359 -38.13 5.63 13.23
CA LYS A 359 -37.41 4.41 12.86
C LYS A 359 -37.35 3.41 14.01
N ALA A 360 -37.06 3.90 15.22
CA ALA A 360 -37.11 3.10 16.44
C ALA A 360 -38.48 2.45 16.65
N LEU A 361 -39.56 3.23 16.63
CA LEU A 361 -40.94 2.76 16.86
C LEU A 361 -41.44 1.78 15.78
N SER A 362 -40.93 1.89 14.55
CA SER A 362 -41.29 1.00 13.45
C SER A 362 -40.45 -0.28 13.38
N THR A 363 -39.24 -0.28 13.93
CA THR A 363 -38.36 -1.46 13.98
C THR A 363 -38.81 -2.45 15.06
N VAL A 364 -39.38 -1.96 16.16
CA VAL A 364 -39.91 -2.80 17.25
C VAL A 364 -41.28 -3.37 16.86
N LYS A 365 -41.30 -4.60 16.35
CA LYS A 365 -42.53 -5.30 15.94
C LYS A 365 -43.43 -5.63 17.14
N SER A 366 -44.71 -5.30 17.01
CA SER A 366 -45.72 -5.16 18.07
C SER A 366 -46.19 -6.44 18.78
N GLY A 367 -45.50 -7.58 18.64
CA GLY A 367 -46.01 -8.89 19.06
C GLY A 367 -45.36 -9.51 20.29
N GLU A 368 -44.02 -9.48 20.40
CA GLU A 368 -43.30 -10.35 21.33
C GLU A 368 -42.63 -9.62 22.49
N TYR A 369 -42.48 -8.29 22.40
CA TYR A 369 -41.67 -7.50 23.35
C TYR A 369 -42.45 -6.45 24.14
N ALA A 370 -43.76 -6.30 23.90
CA ALA A 370 -44.60 -5.25 24.48
C ALA A 370 -44.77 -5.34 26.01
N ASP A 371 -44.59 -6.53 26.60
CA ASP A 371 -44.58 -6.76 28.06
C ASP A 371 -43.16 -6.74 28.67
N THR A 372 -42.12 -6.53 27.86
CA THR A 372 -40.74 -6.51 28.37
C THR A 372 -40.42 -5.15 28.98
N SER A 373 -39.93 -5.15 30.22
CA SER A 373 -39.46 -3.97 30.97
C SER A 373 -38.25 -3.26 30.34
N LEU A 374 -37.85 -3.65 29.12
CA LEU A 374 -36.72 -3.14 28.36
C LEU A 374 -36.93 -1.75 27.76
N ILE A 375 -38.17 -1.46 27.40
CA ILE A 375 -38.50 -0.25 26.67
C ILE A 375 -38.95 0.80 27.70
N PRO A 376 -38.28 1.97 27.82
CA PRO A 376 -38.66 3.01 28.77
C PRO A 376 -39.92 3.76 28.30
N LEU A 377 -41.07 3.06 28.36
CA LEU A 377 -42.37 3.47 27.82
C LEU A 377 -42.77 4.90 28.21
N GLU A 378 -42.66 5.26 29.49
CA GLU A 378 -43.03 6.58 29.99
C GLU A 378 -42.17 7.70 29.39
N GLN A 379 -40.86 7.46 29.23
CA GLN A 379 -39.93 8.42 28.63
C GLN A 379 -40.17 8.55 27.13
N ILE A 380 -40.54 7.45 26.46
CA ILE A 380 -40.91 7.47 25.04
C ILE A 380 -42.20 8.26 24.83
N VAL A 381 -43.23 8.04 25.65
CA VAL A 381 -44.49 8.80 25.57
C VAL A 381 -44.24 10.29 25.78
N GLN A 382 -43.49 10.66 26.83
CA GLN A 382 -43.15 12.06 27.10
C GLN A 382 -42.37 12.70 25.94
N GLN A 383 -41.46 11.95 25.33
CA GLN A 383 -40.69 12.41 24.18
C GLN A 383 -41.57 12.55 22.91
N VAL A 384 -42.52 11.63 22.68
CA VAL A 384 -43.48 11.72 21.56
C VAL A 384 -44.35 12.98 21.69
N GLU A 385 -44.88 13.25 22.88
CA GLU A 385 -45.72 14.44 23.12
C GLU A 385 -44.93 15.73 22.91
N SER A 386 -43.73 15.81 23.51
CA SER A 386 -42.87 16.99 23.38
C SER A 386 -42.43 17.25 21.93
N LEU A 387 -42.07 16.20 21.19
CA LEU A 387 -41.66 16.33 19.79
C LEU A 387 -42.84 16.67 18.87
N LEU A 388 -44.04 16.14 19.12
CA LEU A 388 -45.22 16.44 18.31
C LEU A 388 -45.65 17.90 18.47
N ASP A 389 -45.66 18.44 19.68
CA ASP A 389 -46.00 19.85 19.92
C ASP A 389 -44.96 20.80 19.28
N ALA A 390 -43.67 20.46 19.38
CA ALA A 390 -42.60 21.19 18.71
C ALA A 390 -42.73 21.11 17.18
N ALA A 391 -43.07 19.94 16.63
CA ALA A 391 -43.30 19.74 15.20
C ALA A 391 -44.52 20.49 14.69
N GLN A 392 -45.66 20.45 15.40
CA GLN A 392 -46.89 21.16 15.00
C GLN A 392 -46.72 22.69 15.03
N THR A 393 -45.91 23.19 15.96
CA THR A 393 -45.55 24.62 16.00
C THR A 393 -44.68 24.98 14.80
N THR A 394 -43.65 24.19 14.53
CA THR A 394 -42.77 24.38 13.36
C THR A 394 -43.54 24.22 12.03
N PHE A 395 -44.48 23.27 11.93
CA PHE A 395 -45.29 23.03 10.73
C PHE A 395 -46.17 24.23 10.40
N ARG A 396 -46.80 24.85 11.40
CA ARG A 396 -47.62 26.05 11.19
C ARG A 396 -46.79 27.23 10.67
N GLU A 397 -45.59 27.42 11.21
CA GLU A 397 -44.65 28.44 10.72
C GLU A 397 -44.20 28.16 9.27
N GLN A 398 -44.02 26.88 8.92
CA GLN A 398 -43.67 26.48 7.56
C GLN A 398 -44.84 26.57 6.57
N LEU A 399 -46.06 26.21 6.97
CA LEU A 399 -47.25 26.26 6.12
C LEU A 399 -47.61 27.70 5.71
N GLN A 400 -47.22 28.69 6.53
CA GLN A 400 -47.35 30.12 6.19
C GLN A 400 -46.41 30.56 5.04
N SER A 401 -45.32 29.83 4.81
CA SER A 401 -44.29 30.19 3.82
C SER A 401 -44.04 29.13 2.74
N GLY A 402 -44.75 28.00 2.77
CA GLY A 402 -44.67 26.89 1.82
C GLY A 402 -45.76 25.83 2.07
N THR A 403 -45.56 24.60 1.60
CA THR A 403 -46.45 23.45 1.87
C THR A 403 -46.35 22.94 3.31
N GLY A 404 -45.24 23.21 4.01
CA GLY A 404 -44.91 22.55 5.28
C GLY A 404 -44.72 21.04 5.15
N GLU A 405 -44.64 20.50 3.93
CA GLU A 405 -44.71 19.06 3.64
C GLU A 405 -43.70 18.27 4.46
N PHE A 406 -42.45 18.72 4.59
CA PHE A 406 -41.43 17.98 5.35
C PHE A 406 -41.83 17.77 6.80
N VAL A 407 -42.28 18.81 7.50
CA VAL A 407 -42.71 18.68 8.90
C VAL A 407 -44.10 18.02 8.99
N GLY A 408 -44.98 18.25 8.01
CA GLY A 408 -46.30 17.60 7.92
C GLY A 408 -46.20 16.09 7.70
N MET A 409 -45.25 15.66 6.89
CA MET A 409 -44.92 14.25 6.67
C MET A 409 -44.13 13.68 7.84
N LEU A 410 -43.26 14.44 8.52
CA LEU A 410 -42.69 13.98 9.80
C LEU A 410 -43.77 13.79 10.88
N ILE A 411 -44.80 14.63 10.91
CA ILE A 411 -45.97 14.46 11.79
C ILE A 411 -46.79 13.24 11.34
N SER A 412 -46.95 13.01 10.04
CA SER A 412 -47.61 11.82 9.49
C SER A 412 -46.82 10.54 9.78
N ASP A 413 -45.50 10.53 9.63
CA ASP A 413 -44.59 9.42 9.93
C ASP A 413 -44.59 9.11 11.42
N LEU A 414 -44.56 10.14 12.27
CA LEU A 414 -44.71 9.97 13.71
C LEU A 414 -46.10 9.45 14.05
N LYS A 415 -47.18 9.98 13.44
CA LYS A 415 -48.56 9.45 13.57
C LYS A 415 -48.58 7.98 13.19
N GLN A 416 -48.03 7.60 12.04
CA GLN A 416 -48.05 6.23 11.56
C GLN A 416 -47.22 5.31 12.44
N ALA A 417 -46.02 5.72 12.84
CA ALA A 417 -45.17 4.96 13.74
C ALA A 417 -45.86 4.75 15.08
N VAL A 418 -46.52 5.78 15.63
CA VAL A 418 -47.32 5.68 16.87
C VAL A 418 -48.55 4.79 16.66
N LEU A 419 -49.32 4.95 15.58
CA LEU A 419 -50.52 4.15 15.29
C LEU A 419 -50.18 2.67 14.99
N LYS A 420 -49.03 2.38 14.37
CA LYS A 420 -48.51 1.03 14.11
C LYS A 420 -47.89 0.41 15.37
N ALA A 421 -47.32 1.23 16.27
CA ALA A 421 -46.85 0.82 17.59
C ALA A 421 -48.03 0.65 18.58
N VAL A 422 -48.93 -0.30 18.29
CA VAL A 422 -50.14 -0.58 19.10
C VAL A 422 -49.82 -0.84 20.59
N TRP A 423 -48.61 -1.31 20.88
CA TRP A 423 -48.10 -1.52 22.24
C TRP A 423 -47.96 -0.21 23.06
N LEU A 424 -47.85 0.96 22.41
CA LEU A 424 -47.72 2.26 23.06
C LEU A 424 -49.09 2.89 23.41
N HIS A 425 -50.18 2.49 22.75
CA HIS A 425 -51.49 3.15 22.82
C HIS A 425 -52.12 3.15 24.22
N LYS A 426 -51.82 2.15 25.05
CA LYS A 426 -52.33 2.07 26.44
C LYS A 426 -51.75 3.14 27.37
N ASN A 427 -50.60 3.72 27.01
CA ASN A 427 -49.86 4.68 27.83
C ASN A 427 -49.93 6.13 27.27
N ILE A 428 -50.60 6.34 26.12
CA ILE A 428 -50.83 7.66 25.50
C ILE A 428 -52.21 8.20 25.90
N SER A 429 -52.35 9.52 26.05
CA SER A 429 -53.64 10.14 26.39
C SER A 429 -54.70 9.95 25.27
N PRO A 430 -55.99 9.66 25.60
CA PRO A 430 -57.04 9.47 24.59
C PRO A 430 -57.30 10.70 23.71
N GLN A 431 -57.06 11.89 24.25
CA GLN A 431 -57.24 13.17 23.54
C GLN A 431 -56.17 13.33 22.46
N LEU A 432 -54.93 12.95 22.75
CA LEU A 432 -53.86 12.94 21.77
C LEU A 432 -54.12 11.89 20.67
N LEU A 433 -54.60 10.70 21.05
CA LEU A 433 -54.95 9.66 20.08
C LEU A 433 -56.08 10.11 19.14
N ALA A 434 -57.12 10.77 19.67
CA ALA A 434 -58.22 11.30 18.86
C ALA A 434 -57.76 12.40 17.88
N ARG A 435 -56.83 13.27 18.29
CA ARG A 435 -56.23 14.27 17.41
C ARG A 435 -55.43 13.60 16.29
N LEU A 436 -54.64 12.57 16.60
CA LEU A 436 -53.89 11.81 15.59
C LEU A 436 -54.78 11.08 14.58
N VAL A 437 -56.02 10.72 14.95
CA VAL A 437 -57.01 10.08 14.06
C VAL A 437 -57.71 11.08 13.13
N GLN A 438 -57.93 12.33 13.58
CA GLN A 438 -58.54 13.38 12.75
C GLN A 438 -57.63 13.90 11.63
N ILE A 439 -56.33 13.66 11.76
CA ILE A 439 -55.38 13.88 10.66
C ILE A 439 -55.81 12.98 9.48
N PRO A 440 -56.07 13.52 8.27
CA PRO A 440 -56.55 12.76 7.13
C PRO A 440 -55.64 11.57 6.80
N SER A 441 -56.15 10.58 6.08
CA SER A 441 -55.36 9.41 5.67
C SER A 441 -54.15 9.85 4.85
N GLU A 442 -53.09 9.05 4.88
CA GLU A 442 -51.93 9.32 4.03
C GLU A 442 -52.37 9.48 2.57
N ASP A 443 -53.32 8.71 2.03
CA ASP A 443 -53.80 8.92 0.64
C ASP A 443 -54.49 10.27 0.40
N VAL A 444 -55.19 10.82 1.39
CA VAL A 444 -55.88 12.11 1.26
C VAL A 444 -54.93 13.25 1.54
N LEU A 445 -54.04 13.11 2.52
CA LEU A 445 -52.96 14.07 2.79
C LEU A 445 -51.95 14.06 1.67
N GLU A 446 -51.58 12.91 1.14
CA GLU A 446 -50.80 12.79 -0.07
C GLU A 446 -51.61 13.33 -1.23
N ALA A 447 -52.88 12.97 -1.49
CA ALA A 447 -53.62 13.58 -2.60
C ALA A 447 -53.76 15.10 -2.45
N THR A 448 -53.83 15.63 -1.23
CA THR A 448 -54.01 17.05 -0.93
C THR A 448 -52.69 17.83 -0.89
N PHE A 449 -51.66 17.31 -0.21
CA PHE A 449 -50.29 17.80 -0.24
C PHE A 449 -49.72 17.61 -1.63
N LYS A 450 -49.97 16.51 -2.32
CA LYS A 450 -49.65 16.33 -3.74
C LYS A 450 -50.45 17.26 -4.59
N HIS A 451 -51.72 17.56 -4.30
CA HIS A 451 -52.41 18.61 -5.05
C HIS A 451 -51.83 20.00 -4.75
N LEU A 452 -51.41 20.30 -3.52
CA LEU A 452 -50.80 21.58 -3.10
C LEU A 452 -49.33 21.71 -3.45
N TYR A 453 -48.60 20.60 -3.49
CA TYR A 453 -47.21 20.43 -3.86
C TYR A 453 -47.13 20.33 -5.37
N ASP A 454 -48.04 19.63 -6.05
CA ASP A 454 -48.24 19.76 -7.50
C ASP A 454 -48.66 21.19 -7.82
N ALA A 455 -49.53 21.85 -7.04
CA ALA A 455 -49.84 23.27 -7.25
C ALA A 455 -48.62 24.19 -6.99
N GLU A 456 -47.93 24.08 -5.85
CA GLU A 456 -46.71 24.88 -5.53
C GLU A 456 -45.57 24.61 -6.53
N ARG A 457 -45.40 23.36 -6.98
CA ARG A 457 -44.33 22.92 -7.88
C ARG A 457 -44.66 23.14 -9.36
N THR A 458 -45.93 23.06 -9.76
CA THR A 458 -46.40 23.53 -11.08
C THR A 458 -46.57 25.05 -11.11
N GLY A 459 -46.33 25.73 -9.99
CA GLY A 459 -46.38 27.19 -9.86
C GLY A 459 -47.80 27.77 -9.89
N GLN A 460 -48.82 26.91 -9.84
CA GLN A 460 -50.20 27.31 -9.73
C GLN A 460 -50.43 27.84 -8.31
N VAL A 461 -51.18 28.94 -8.17
CA VAL A 461 -51.45 29.57 -6.86
C VAL A 461 -51.98 28.48 -5.94
N ALA A 462 -51.14 28.07 -4.99
CA ALA A 462 -51.42 26.95 -4.11
C ALA A 462 -52.77 27.24 -3.49
N ASP A 463 -53.72 26.39 -3.84
CA ASP A 463 -55.12 26.72 -3.68
C ASP A 463 -55.36 26.93 -2.18
N ALA A 464 -55.51 28.21 -1.78
CA ALA A 464 -55.50 28.63 -0.38
C ALA A 464 -56.52 27.84 0.44
N ARG A 465 -57.56 27.35 -0.26
CA ARG A 465 -58.63 26.47 0.21
C ARG A 465 -58.11 25.11 0.74
N PHE A 466 -57.06 24.54 0.17
CA PHE A 466 -56.44 23.31 0.66
C PHE A 466 -55.39 23.57 1.76
N LYS A 467 -54.69 24.72 1.77
CA LYS A 467 -53.76 25.09 2.86
C LYS A 467 -54.49 25.35 4.18
N ASP A 468 -55.63 26.03 4.11
CA ASP A 468 -56.51 26.26 5.26
C ASP A 468 -57.10 24.94 5.81
N TYR A 469 -57.38 23.98 4.92
CA TYR A 469 -57.76 22.62 5.29
C TYR A 469 -56.65 21.88 6.06
N LEU A 470 -55.38 22.05 5.70
CA LEU A 470 -54.22 21.42 6.37
C LEU A 470 -53.83 22.08 7.70
N ALA A 471 -53.94 23.40 7.82
CA ALA A 471 -53.66 24.12 9.08
C ALA A 471 -54.60 23.66 10.20
N SER A 472 -55.88 23.42 9.85
CA SER A 472 -56.93 22.93 10.74
C SER A 472 -56.73 21.46 11.13
N THR A 473 -56.21 20.62 10.22
CA THR A 473 -56.10 19.17 10.43
C THR A 473 -54.74 18.71 10.97
N LEU A 474 -53.61 19.23 10.48
CA LEU A 474 -52.24 18.86 10.88
C LEU A 474 -51.60 19.85 11.86
N GLY A 475 -51.96 21.14 11.78
CA GLY A 475 -51.41 22.22 12.62
C GLY A 475 -52.00 22.29 14.03
N GLY A 476 -53.05 21.52 14.33
CA GLY A 476 -53.67 21.46 15.65
C GLY A 476 -54.48 22.70 16.06
N GLN A 477 -54.84 23.58 15.12
CA GLN A 477 -55.69 24.75 15.38
C GLN A 477 -57.18 24.38 15.36
N SER A 478 -57.75 24.15 16.54
CA SER A 478 -59.19 23.99 16.69
C SER A 478 -59.89 25.36 16.72
N GLY A 479 -60.04 26.02 15.56
CA GLY A 479 -61.00 27.12 15.40
C GLY A 479 -60.60 28.28 14.48
N MET A 480 -61.45 28.48 13.45
CA MET A 480 -61.91 29.76 12.85
C MET A 480 -61.33 30.32 11.54
N SER A 481 -62.27 30.46 10.58
CA SER A 481 -62.67 31.66 9.80
C SER A 481 -62.02 32.01 8.46
N ALA A 482 -62.87 31.93 7.44
CA ALA A 482 -62.76 32.42 6.07
C ALA A 482 -62.10 33.80 5.89
N SER A 483 -61.14 33.91 4.95
CA SER A 483 -60.89 35.18 4.26
C SER A 483 -60.30 35.03 2.85
N ALA A 484 -60.94 35.77 1.93
CA ALA A 484 -60.50 36.33 0.65
C ALA A 484 -60.35 35.46 -0.63
N GLY A 485 -61.32 35.63 -1.54
CA GLY A 485 -61.07 35.81 -2.98
C GLY A 485 -61.37 34.64 -3.93
N HIS A 486 -61.20 33.41 -3.48
CA HIS A 486 -61.44 32.22 -4.29
C HIS A 486 -62.79 31.58 -3.92
N LEU A 487 -63.88 32.17 -4.43
CA LEU A 487 -65.22 31.60 -4.35
C LEU A 487 -65.32 30.37 -5.27
N VAL A 488 -64.67 29.28 -4.90
CA VAL A 488 -65.16 27.96 -5.28
C VAL A 488 -66.09 27.57 -4.17
N SER A 489 -67.36 27.46 -4.54
CA SER A 489 -68.34 26.92 -3.62
C SER A 489 -67.92 25.49 -3.26
N PHE A 490 -68.15 25.09 -2.00
CA PHE A 490 -68.12 23.67 -1.61
C PHE A 490 -68.92 22.81 -2.62
N GLN A 491 -69.90 23.42 -3.31
CA GLN A 491 -70.79 22.91 -4.37
C GLN A 491 -70.13 22.67 -5.73
N GLU A 492 -69.10 23.40 -6.13
CA GLU A 492 -68.36 23.19 -7.40
C GLU A 492 -67.27 22.14 -7.23
N ILE A 493 -66.58 22.12 -6.06
CA ILE A 493 -65.82 20.94 -5.62
C ILE A 493 -66.79 19.76 -5.53
N GLN A 494 -68.06 20.00 -5.18
CA GLN A 494 -69.10 18.98 -5.19
C GLN A 494 -69.66 18.59 -6.58
N VAL A 495 -69.79 19.45 -7.60
CA VAL A 495 -70.19 19.07 -8.98
C VAL A 495 -69.08 18.29 -9.64
N GLU A 496 -67.84 18.69 -9.38
CA GLU A 496 -66.65 17.90 -9.63
C GLU A 496 -66.48 16.75 -8.63
N LEU A 497 -67.37 16.52 -7.66
CA LEU A 497 -67.47 15.25 -6.92
C LEU A 497 -68.71 14.44 -7.39
N GLU A 498 -69.75 15.11 -7.93
CA GLU A 498 -71.06 14.55 -8.33
C GLU A 498 -71.05 14.02 -9.76
N PHE A 499 -70.34 14.65 -10.70
CA PHE A 499 -70.00 14.03 -11.99
C PHE A 499 -69.30 12.68 -11.78
N TRP A 500 -68.45 12.61 -10.74
CA TRP A 500 -67.78 11.37 -10.32
C TRP A 500 -68.68 10.40 -9.56
N LYS A 501 -69.77 10.89 -8.96
CA LYS A 501 -70.71 10.10 -8.17
C LYS A 501 -71.89 9.53 -8.97
N THR A 502 -72.43 10.25 -9.98
CA THR A 502 -73.74 9.94 -10.62
C THR A 502 -73.69 9.22 -11.96
N ASN A 503 -72.78 9.61 -12.85
CA ASN A 503 -72.71 9.02 -14.18
C ASN A 503 -72.33 7.53 -14.00
N ARG A 504 -72.94 6.59 -14.75
CA ARG A 504 -72.69 5.13 -14.60
C ARG A 504 -72.00 4.50 -15.80
N SER A 505 -72.09 5.15 -16.97
CA SER A 505 -71.30 4.78 -18.14
C SER A 505 -69.84 5.02 -17.79
N SER A 506 -69.07 3.95 -17.69
CA SER A 506 -67.62 4.02 -17.53
C SER A 506 -67.03 4.87 -18.64
N THR A 507 -67.47 4.67 -19.89
CA THR A 507 -66.94 5.34 -21.07
C THR A 507 -67.06 6.86 -21.06
N ARG A 508 -68.24 7.39 -20.76
CA ARG A 508 -68.43 8.85 -20.76
C ARG A 508 -67.78 9.51 -19.53
N ARG A 509 -67.78 8.83 -18.37
CA ARG A 509 -67.04 9.26 -17.17
C ARG A 509 -65.55 9.35 -17.44
N ASP A 510 -64.97 8.32 -18.05
CA ASP A 510 -63.56 8.26 -18.41
C ASP A 510 -63.20 9.40 -19.36
N LEU A 511 -64.00 9.60 -20.42
CA LEU A 511 -63.76 10.66 -21.41
C LEU A 511 -63.78 12.05 -20.77
N ALA A 512 -64.69 12.28 -19.81
CA ALA A 512 -64.71 13.52 -19.07
C ALA A 512 -63.53 13.66 -18.09
N LYS A 513 -63.05 12.61 -17.39
CA LYS A 513 -61.83 12.76 -16.54
C LYS A 513 -60.62 13.03 -17.40
N ILE A 514 -60.61 12.46 -18.60
CA ILE A 514 -59.60 12.73 -19.60
C ILE A 514 -59.66 14.19 -20.01
N ILE A 515 -60.86 14.76 -20.19
CA ILE A 515 -61.06 16.14 -20.60
C ILE A 515 -60.85 17.16 -19.45
N SER A 516 -61.17 16.86 -18.19
CA SER A 516 -60.79 17.73 -17.04
C SER A 516 -59.29 17.80 -16.87
N GLY A 517 -58.65 16.64 -17.06
CA GLY A 517 -57.21 16.48 -16.95
C GLY A 517 -56.43 17.05 -18.13
N LEU A 518 -57.08 17.82 -19.00
CA LEU A 518 -56.46 18.58 -20.07
C LEU A 518 -55.99 19.93 -19.46
N GLU A 519 -54.69 20.18 -19.42
CA GLU A 519 -54.03 21.40 -18.85
C GLU A 519 -54.48 22.73 -19.49
N ASP A 520 -54.64 23.80 -18.71
CA ASP A 520 -55.12 25.09 -19.24
C ASP A 520 -56.43 24.99 -20.04
N ILE A 521 -57.17 23.87 -19.92
CA ILE A 521 -58.53 23.80 -20.43
C ILE A 521 -59.27 24.89 -19.67
N PRO A 522 -59.80 25.92 -20.35
CA PRO A 522 -60.58 26.92 -19.65
C PRO A 522 -61.70 26.18 -18.91
N GLN A 523 -61.97 26.51 -17.64
CA GLN A 523 -62.97 25.75 -16.87
C GLN A 523 -64.34 25.74 -17.58
N ALA A 524 -64.63 26.80 -18.33
CA ALA A 524 -65.75 26.86 -19.27
C ALA A 524 -65.69 25.83 -20.42
N THR A 525 -64.51 25.56 -20.99
CA THR A 525 -64.29 24.52 -22.02
C THR A 525 -64.43 23.12 -21.44
N TYR A 526 -63.88 22.84 -20.25
CA TYR A 526 -64.05 21.54 -19.57
C TYR A 526 -65.53 21.28 -19.25
N ILE A 527 -66.19 22.26 -18.63
CA ILE A 527 -67.61 22.18 -18.31
C ILE A 527 -68.47 22.12 -19.59
N SER A 528 -68.06 22.73 -20.72
CA SER A 528 -68.76 22.63 -22.04
C SER A 528 -68.61 21.29 -22.74
N CYS A 529 -67.57 20.52 -22.41
CA CYS A 529 -67.36 19.17 -22.91
C CYS A 529 -68.26 18.15 -22.19
N LEU A 530 -68.60 18.37 -20.92
CA LEU A 530 -69.43 17.43 -20.14
C LEU A 530 -70.82 17.17 -20.77
N PRO A 531 -71.52 18.18 -21.36
CA PRO A 531 -72.74 17.98 -22.16
C PRO A 531 -72.50 17.41 -23.58
N ALA A 532 -71.43 17.80 -24.27
CA ALA A 532 -71.10 17.27 -25.61
C ALA A 532 -70.80 15.76 -25.56
N ILE A 533 -70.13 15.31 -24.50
CA ILE A 533 -69.90 13.90 -24.16
C ILE A 533 -71.22 13.15 -23.93
N ILE A 534 -72.36 13.83 -23.73
CA ILE A 534 -73.69 13.22 -23.58
C ILE A 534 -74.45 13.14 -24.93
N GLN A 535 -74.18 14.03 -25.91
CA GLN A 535 -74.95 14.16 -27.16
C GLN A 535 -74.39 13.41 -28.36
N GLU A 536 -73.08 13.16 -28.40
CA GLU A 536 -72.41 12.45 -29.50
C GLU A 536 -72.77 10.96 -29.53
N ASP A 537 -72.67 10.36 -30.73
CA ASP A 537 -72.97 8.95 -30.95
C ASP A 537 -71.95 8.03 -30.26
N ASP A 538 -72.40 6.85 -29.84
CA ASP A 538 -71.60 5.93 -29.03
C ASP A 538 -70.34 5.44 -29.78
N THR A 539 -70.36 5.36 -31.10
CA THR A 539 -69.21 4.90 -31.89
C THR A 539 -68.13 5.98 -31.91
N PHE A 540 -68.53 7.23 -32.12
CA PHE A 540 -67.63 8.37 -32.05
C PHE A 540 -67.13 8.63 -30.62
N ILE A 541 -67.99 8.50 -29.60
CA ILE A 541 -67.59 8.60 -28.19
C ILE A 541 -66.62 7.50 -27.82
N GLU A 542 -66.81 6.25 -28.26
CA GLU A 542 -65.84 5.17 -28.01
C GLU A 542 -64.54 5.37 -28.79
N GLU A 543 -64.58 5.83 -30.04
CA GLU A 543 -63.37 6.07 -30.83
C GLU A 543 -62.57 7.28 -30.32
N ILE A 544 -63.24 8.41 -30.00
CA ILE A 544 -62.59 9.58 -29.38
C ILE A 544 -62.20 9.29 -27.95
N LYS A 545 -62.99 8.56 -27.16
CA LYS A 545 -62.53 8.09 -25.86
C LYS A 545 -61.29 7.28 -26.07
N HIS A 546 -61.26 6.30 -26.97
CA HIS A 546 -60.07 5.49 -27.17
C HIS A 546 -58.87 6.31 -27.67
N ILE A 547 -59.10 7.36 -28.46
CA ILE A 547 -58.03 8.23 -28.97
C ILE A 547 -57.56 9.23 -27.89
N LEU A 548 -58.45 9.90 -27.16
CA LEU A 548 -58.14 10.86 -26.09
C LEU A 548 -57.69 10.20 -24.79
N ALA A 549 -58.20 8.99 -24.52
CA ALA A 549 -57.70 8.08 -23.47
C ALA A 549 -56.40 7.40 -23.87
N SER A 550 -56.05 7.38 -25.17
CA SER A 550 -54.71 6.94 -25.56
C SER A 550 -53.67 7.92 -25.02
N GLU A 551 -52.41 7.55 -25.12
CA GLU A 551 -51.33 8.42 -24.66
C GLU A 551 -51.43 9.80 -25.31
N LYS A 552 -51.60 10.86 -24.49
CA LYS A 552 -51.61 12.30 -24.80
C LYS A 552 -50.80 12.72 -26.06
N LYS A 553 -49.65 12.09 -26.31
CA LYS A 553 -48.74 12.35 -27.45
C LYS A 553 -49.13 11.63 -28.74
N VAL A 554 -49.58 10.38 -28.62
CA VAL A 554 -50.11 9.56 -29.72
C VAL A 554 -51.53 10.00 -30.05
N THR A 555 -52.30 10.44 -29.04
CA THR A 555 -53.59 11.10 -29.17
C THR A 555 -53.51 12.23 -30.17
N CYS A 556 -52.61 13.19 -30.02
CA CYS A 556 -52.54 14.31 -30.96
C CYS A 556 -52.27 13.84 -32.40
N PHE A 557 -51.45 12.81 -32.61
CA PHE A 557 -51.16 12.25 -33.94
C PHE A 557 -52.32 11.42 -34.51
N GLN A 558 -52.85 10.48 -33.74
CA GLN A 558 -53.98 9.64 -34.14
C GLN A 558 -55.24 10.47 -34.30
N PHE A 559 -55.48 11.42 -33.39
CA PHE A 559 -56.57 12.39 -33.44
C PHE A 559 -56.40 13.35 -34.60
N SER A 560 -55.21 13.94 -34.82
CA SER A 560 -54.99 14.78 -36.02
C SER A 560 -55.17 13.96 -37.30
N ARG A 561 -54.58 12.78 -37.43
CA ARG A 561 -54.75 11.91 -38.61
C ARG A 561 -56.21 11.48 -38.81
N TYR A 562 -56.93 11.16 -37.75
CA TYR A 562 -58.33 10.72 -37.77
C TYR A 562 -59.29 11.87 -38.09
N ILE A 563 -59.09 13.03 -37.47
CA ILE A 563 -59.84 14.27 -37.76
C ILE A 563 -59.50 14.79 -39.17
N ALA A 564 -58.23 14.72 -39.61
CA ALA A 564 -57.84 15.03 -41.00
C ALA A 564 -58.56 14.15 -42.01
N ARG A 565 -58.67 12.85 -41.71
CA ARG A 565 -59.39 11.89 -42.54
C ARG A 565 -60.90 12.16 -42.57
N ARG A 566 -61.54 12.36 -41.41
CA ARG A 566 -62.98 12.70 -41.31
C ARG A 566 -63.29 14.04 -41.99
N ARG A 567 -62.37 15.01 -41.92
CA ARG A 567 -62.49 16.31 -42.57
C ARG A 567 -62.34 16.24 -44.09
N ARG A 568 -61.37 15.46 -44.62
CA ARG A 568 -61.28 15.16 -46.07
C ARG A 568 -62.57 14.52 -46.61
N ASN A 569 -63.35 13.86 -45.74
CA ASN A 569 -64.59 13.18 -46.07
C ASN A 569 -65.89 13.92 -45.65
N GLY A 570 -65.83 15.08 -44.98
CA GLY A 570 -67.01 15.89 -44.59
C GLY A 570 -67.83 15.45 -43.36
N GLN A 571 -67.25 14.77 -42.36
CA GLN A 571 -67.98 14.05 -41.29
C GLN A 571 -67.75 14.55 -39.83
N LEU A 572 -67.43 15.84 -39.60
CA LEU A 572 -67.15 16.39 -38.26
C LEU A 572 -68.23 17.43 -37.87
N LEU A 573 -68.98 17.20 -36.79
CA LEU A 573 -70.20 17.97 -36.41
C LEU A 573 -69.93 19.18 -35.49
N HIS A 574 -69.05 19.03 -34.49
CA HIS A 574 -68.78 20.07 -33.49
C HIS A 574 -67.31 20.50 -33.50
N ASP A 575 -67.06 21.81 -33.58
CA ASP A 575 -65.71 22.38 -33.64
C ASP A 575 -64.96 22.32 -32.30
N CYS A 576 -65.68 22.03 -31.19
CA CYS A 576 -65.04 21.80 -29.89
C CYS A 576 -63.98 20.68 -29.99
N TRP A 577 -64.09 19.75 -30.94
CA TRP A 577 -63.07 18.70 -31.16
C TRP A 577 -61.78 19.21 -31.82
N ILE A 578 -61.86 20.22 -32.71
CA ILE A 578 -60.66 20.88 -33.26
C ILE A 578 -60.05 21.80 -32.19
N MET A 579 -60.88 22.42 -31.35
CA MET A 579 -60.42 23.18 -30.19
C MET A 579 -59.79 22.26 -29.15
N ILE A 580 -60.32 21.05 -28.95
CA ILE A 580 -59.67 20.02 -28.16
C ILE A 580 -58.37 19.58 -28.85
N LEU A 581 -58.26 19.47 -30.18
CA LEU A 581 -56.95 19.21 -30.84
C LEU A 581 -55.97 20.38 -30.62
N GLY A 582 -56.42 21.62 -30.66
CA GLY A 582 -55.62 22.82 -30.39
C GLY A 582 -55.19 22.90 -28.93
N VAL A 583 -56.11 22.67 -28.00
CA VAL A 583 -55.91 22.57 -26.55
C VAL A 583 -55.00 21.39 -26.24
N LEU A 584 -55.12 20.26 -26.93
CA LEU A 584 -54.21 19.12 -26.80
C LEU A 584 -52.82 19.51 -27.30
N ILE A 585 -52.66 20.04 -28.51
CA ILE A 585 -51.36 20.52 -29.01
C ILE A 585 -50.77 21.59 -28.07
N GLN A 586 -51.61 22.47 -27.52
CA GLN A 586 -51.21 23.53 -26.60
C GLN A 586 -50.79 23.00 -25.22
N GLN A 587 -51.52 22.03 -24.70
CA GLN A 587 -51.23 21.29 -23.47
C GLN A 587 -49.99 20.45 -23.57
N GLN A 588 -49.75 19.92 -24.76
CA GLN A 588 -48.51 19.24 -24.98
C GLN A 588 -47.32 20.25 -24.95
N GLY A 589 -47.59 21.56 -24.97
CA GLY A 589 -46.62 22.64 -24.85
C GLY A 589 -45.90 22.97 -26.16
N GLN A 590 -45.12 24.05 -26.17
CA GLN A 590 -44.27 24.44 -27.33
C GLN A 590 -43.27 23.34 -27.72
N ASP A 591 -43.02 22.42 -26.80
CA ASP A 591 -42.05 21.34 -26.92
C ASP A 591 -42.66 20.00 -27.33
N TRP A 592 -43.99 19.91 -27.49
CA TRP A 592 -44.64 18.68 -27.92
C TRP A 592 -44.18 18.20 -29.29
N LEU A 593 -44.21 19.09 -30.26
CA LEU A 593 -43.79 18.82 -31.62
C LEU A 593 -42.32 18.37 -31.62
N PRO A 594 -41.42 19.06 -30.92
CA PRO A 594 -40.08 18.54 -30.65
C PRO A 594 -40.06 17.11 -30.08
N HIS A 595 -40.89 16.83 -29.08
CA HIS A 595 -40.95 15.53 -28.44
C HIS A 595 -41.57 14.42 -29.31
N ALA A 596 -42.58 14.73 -30.12
CA ALA A 596 -43.21 13.80 -31.04
C ALA A 596 -42.22 13.35 -32.13
N ALA A 597 -41.37 14.27 -32.59
CA ALA A 597 -40.32 14.00 -33.57
C ALA A 597 -39.27 12.97 -33.11
N THR A 598 -39.10 12.80 -31.79
CA THR A 598 -38.19 11.80 -31.21
C THR A 598 -38.76 10.40 -31.18
N ARG A 599 -40.09 10.29 -31.16
CA ARG A 599 -40.81 9.03 -30.93
C ARG A 599 -41.27 8.36 -32.21
N MET A 600 -41.42 9.13 -33.28
CA MET A 600 -41.82 8.60 -34.58
C MET A 600 -40.61 8.11 -35.35
N VAL A 601 -40.74 6.98 -36.07
CA VAL A 601 -39.68 6.64 -37.04
C VAL A 601 -39.64 7.70 -38.11
N LEU A 602 -38.45 7.92 -38.69
CA LEU A 602 -38.16 9.00 -39.64
C LEU A 602 -39.27 9.17 -40.70
N VAL A 603 -39.74 8.06 -41.27
CA VAL A 603 -40.79 8.04 -42.30
C VAL A 603 -42.16 8.52 -41.78
N GLU A 604 -42.53 8.15 -40.55
CA GLU A 604 -43.81 8.53 -39.96
C GLU A 604 -43.85 10.01 -39.55
N TRP A 605 -42.73 10.55 -39.07
CA TRP A 605 -42.59 11.96 -38.74
C TRP A 605 -42.73 12.85 -39.99
N LEU A 606 -42.05 12.47 -41.07
CA LEU A 606 -42.16 13.16 -42.36
C LEU A 606 -43.58 13.08 -42.92
N GLY A 607 -44.35 12.03 -42.59
CA GLY A 607 -45.78 11.90 -42.91
C GLY A 607 -46.68 12.81 -42.08
N PHE A 608 -46.47 12.89 -40.77
CA PHE A 608 -47.21 13.77 -39.86
C PHE A 608 -47.10 15.25 -40.25
N ILE A 609 -45.88 15.70 -40.60
CA ILE A 609 -45.63 17.08 -41.04
C ILE A 609 -46.55 17.45 -42.22
N LYS A 610 -46.76 16.52 -43.16
CA LYS A 610 -47.65 16.71 -44.31
C LYS A 610 -49.13 16.79 -43.90
N ASP A 611 -49.58 15.95 -42.96
CA ASP A 611 -50.98 15.94 -42.48
C ASP A 611 -51.36 17.22 -41.72
N MET A 612 -50.44 17.77 -40.93
CA MET A 612 -50.64 19.03 -40.19
C MET A 612 -50.70 20.26 -41.11
N GLN A 613 -49.84 20.32 -42.14
CA GLN A 613 -49.91 21.36 -43.18
C GLN A 613 -51.28 21.40 -43.87
N PHE A 614 -51.99 20.26 -43.98
CA PHE A 614 -53.30 20.15 -44.61
C PHE A 614 -54.48 20.57 -43.70
N LEU A 615 -54.50 20.12 -42.44
CA LEU A 615 -55.58 20.39 -41.48
C LEU A 615 -55.75 21.87 -41.11
N LEU A 616 -54.62 22.58 -41.08
CA LEU A 616 -54.53 23.94 -40.53
C LEU A 616 -54.70 25.02 -41.60
N GLY A 617 -54.58 24.69 -42.89
CA GLY A 617 -54.77 25.61 -44.01
C GLY A 617 -56.10 26.42 -43.99
N PRO A 618 -57.28 25.81 -43.70
CA PRO A 618 -58.56 26.53 -43.73
C PRO A 618 -58.83 27.44 -42.53
N ILE A 619 -58.18 27.19 -41.39
CA ILE A 619 -58.38 27.93 -40.13
C ILE A 619 -57.16 28.79 -39.79
N GLN A 620 -56.22 28.94 -40.72
CA GLN A 620 -54.94 29.61 -40.51
C GLN A 620 -55.09 31.07 -40.03
N SER A 621 -56.22 31.72 -40.34
CA SER A 621 -56.57 33.07 -39.86
C SER A 621 -57.24 33.12 -38.48
N GLN A 622 -57.74 31.99 -37.97
CA GLN A 622 -58.33 31.84 -36.62
C GLN A 622 -57.35 31.22 -35.63
N LEU A 623 -56.21 30.71 -36.11
CA LEU A 623 -55.10 30.30 -35.26
C LEU A 623 -54.61 31.53 -34.50
N SER A 624 -54.80 31.53 -33.19
CA SER A 624 -54.19 32.55 -32.34
C SER A 624 -52.67 32.43 -32.42
N LEU A 625 -51.95 33.55 -32.32
CA LEU A 625 -50.47 33.62 -32.21
C LEU A 625 -49.89 32.73 -31.08
N SER A 626 -50.73 32.12 -30.25
CA SER A 626 -50.40 31.29 -29.10
C SER A 626 -50.31 29.78 -29.40
N TRP A 627 -50.50 29.32 -30.64
CA TRP A 627 -50.46 27.89 -30.97
C TRP A 627 -49.01 27.37 -30.95
N PRO A 628 -48.66 26.49 -30.00
CA PRO A 628 -47.26 26.23 -29.68
C PRO A 628 -46.50 25.54 -30.81
N GLY A 629 -45.57 26.26 -31.44
CA GLY A 629 -44.56 25.67 -32.31
C GLY A 629 -44.98 25.35 -33.74
N LEU A 630 -46.17 25.77 -34.19
CA LEU A 630 -46.62 25.69 -35.58
C LEU A 630 -46.50 27.06 -36.24
N THR A 631 -45.30 27.63 -36.22
CA THR A 631 -45.03 28.93 -36.85
C THR A 631 -44.80 28.77 -38.36
N PRO A 632 -45.04 29.82 -39.16
CA PRO A 632 -44.77 29.79 -40.60
C PRO A 632 -43.32 29.39 -40.93
N GLU A 633 -42.33 29.94 -40.21
CA GLU A 633 -40.89 29.70 -40.47
C GLU A 633 -40.48 28.26 -40.16
N ARG A 634 -41.15 27.63 -39.18
CA ARG A 634 -40.86 26.23 -38.82
C ARG A 634 -41.42 25.25 -39.84
N LEU A 635 -42.58 25.55 -40.40
CA LEU A 635 -43.16 24.78 -41.50
C LEU A 635 -42.24 24.83 -42.74
N ASP A 636 -41.55 25.95 -42.97
CA ASP A 636 -40.54 26.10 -44.03
C ASP A 636 -39.25 25.28 -43.77
N TRP A 637 -38.70 25.31 -42.55
CA TRP A 637 -37.52 24.51 -42.17
C TRP A 637 -37.77 23.00 -42.31
N TRP A 638 -38.94 22.52 -41.89
CA TRP A 638 -39.33 21.13 -42.10
C TRP A 638 -39.43 20.78 -43.59
N GLY A 639 -39.85 21.72 -44.43
CA GLY A 639 -39.76 21.62 -45.88
C GLY A 639 -38.32 21.42 -46.38
N HIS A 640 -37.34 22.14 -45.83
CA HIS A 640 -35.92 22.01 -46.19
C HIS A 640 -35.33 20.64 -45.80
N LEU A 641 -35.59 20.17 -44.58
CA LEU A 641 -35.12 18.85 -44.10
C LEU A 641 -35.68 17.70 -44.94
N SER A 642 -36.95 17.80 -45.36
CA SER A 642 -37.57 16.77 -46.21
C SER A 642 -36.86 16.56 -47.57
N LYS A 643 -36.03 17.51 -48.01
CA LYS A 643 -35.21 17.40 -49.25
C LYS A 643 -33.89 16.65 -49.06
N HIS A 644 -33.43 16.42 -47.82
CA HIS A 644 -32.13 15.83 -47.49
C HIS A 644 -32.22 14.47 -46.76
N GLU A 645 -33.29 13.71 -47.01
CA GLU A 645 -33.68 12.49 -46.28
C GLU A 645 -32.53 11.47 -46.09
N SER A 646 -31.72 11.21 -47.11
CA SER A 646 -30.62 10.21 -47.03
C SER A 646 -29.50 10.57 -46.04
N THR A 647 -29.20 11.86 -45.87
CA THR A 647 -28.16 12.32 -44.93
C THR A 647 -28.70 12.32 -43.51
N ILE A 648 -29.98 12.66 -43.35
CA ILE A 648 -30.69 12.58 -42.07
C ILE A 648 -30.73 11.13 -41.59
N GLN A 649 -31.07 10.19 -42.47
CA GLN A 649 -31.11 8.78 -42.14
C GLN A 649 -29.76 8.25 -41.65
N PHE A 650 -28.65 8.61 -42.30
CA PHE A 650 -27.31 8.24 -41.84
C PHE A 650 -26.97 8.79 -40.43
N LEU A 651 -27.40 10.03 -40.11
CA LEU A 651 -27.21 10.63 -38.79
C LEU A 651 -28.07 9.93 -37.72
N VAL A 652 -29.28 9.48 -38.08
CA VAL A 652 -30.18 8.72 -37.20
C VAL A 652 -29.67 7.29 -36.95
N GLU A 653 -28.95 6.72 -37.91
CA GLU A 653 -28.41 5.36 -37.86
C GLU A 653 -27.12 5.22 -37.01
N GLN A 654 -26.64 6.28 -36.35
CA GLN A 654 -25.47 6.17 -35.46
C GLN A 654 -25.83 5.55 -34.09
N PRO A 655 -24.96 4.70 -33.50
CA PRO A 655 -25.29 3.87 -32.33
C PRO A 655 -25.84 4.61 -31.10
N ARG A 656 -25.50 5.89 -30.94
CA ARG A 656 -25.95 6.73 -29.81
C ARG A 656 -27.05 7.74 -30.18
N THR A 657 -27.35 7.95 -31.46
CA THR A 657 -28.36 8.93 -31.92
C THR A 657 -29.73 8.29 -32.14
N HIS A 658 -29.83 6.96 -32.13
CA HIS A 658 -31.04 6.17 -32.40
C HIS A 658 -32.29 6.49 -31.55
N ARG A 659 -32.22 7.40 -30.57
CA ARG A 659 -33.34 7.67 -29.65
C ARG A 659 -33.84 9.12 -29.64
N ASN A 660 -33.08 10.09 -30.15
CA ASN A 660 -33.51 11.49 -30.15
C ASN A 660 -32.87 12.26 -31.33
N ILE A 661 -33.70 12.74 -32.24
CA ILE A 661 -33.31 13.58 -33.39
C ILE A 661 -34.09 14.90 -33.40
N GLN A 662 -34.69 15.25 -32.27
CA GLN A 662 -35.44 16.49 -32.07
C GLN A 662 -34.65 17.72 -32.49
N TRP A 663 -33.37 17.76 -32.11
CA TRP A 663 -32.49 18.87 -32.41
C TRP A 663 -32.34 19.11 -33.93
N LEU A 664 -32.51 18.09 -34.76
CA LEU A 664 -32.49 18.22 -36.21
C LEU A 664 -33.73 18.94 -36.72
N TYR A 665 -34.92 18.56 -36.23
CA TYR A 665 -36.21 19.13 -36.66
C TYR A 665 -36.56 20.45 -35.97
N PHE A 666 -35.98 20.71 -34.81
CA PHE A 666 -36.19 21.88 -33.97
C PHE A 666 -34.85 22.46 -33.55
N PRO A 667 -34.07 22.99 -34.51
CA PRO A 667 -32.72 23.43 -34.23
C PRO A 667 -32.74 24.72 -33.41
N SER A 668 -32.11 24.69 -32.24
CA SER A 668 -31.71 25.92 -31.53
C SER A 668 -30.53 26.62 -32.22
N ARG A 669 -29.83 25.88 -33.10
CA ARG A 669 -28.60 26.26 -33.81
C ARG A 669 -28.68 25.81 -35.27
N GLN A 670 -29.62 26.41 -36.02
CA GLN A 670 -29.95 25.98 -37.38
C GLN A 670 -28.75 26.02 -38.33
N ASN A 671 -27.85 26.98 -38.17
CA ASN A 671 -26.65 27.12 -39.01
C ASN A 671 -25.62 26.01 -38.76
N GLU A 672 -25.39 25.65 -37.50
CA GLU A 672 -24.42 24.64 -37.09
C GLU A 672 -24.93 23.22 -37.41
N ILE A 673 -26.24 23.03 -37.35
CA ILE A 673 -26.89 21.77 -37.76
C ILE A 673 -26.86 21.65 -39.28
N GLN A 674 -27.11 22.75 -40.01
CA GLN A 674 -26.91 22.79 -41.45
C GLN A 674 -25.47 22.47 -41.84
N GLU A 675 -24.50 22.98 -41.07
CA GLU A 675 -23.08 22.68 -41.28
C GLU A 675 -22.76 21.20 -41.02
N LEU A 676 -23.31 20.59 -39.97
CA LEU A 676 -23.17 19.15 -39.74
C LEU A 676 -23.74 18.35 -40.92
N ILE A 677 -24.93 18.72 -41.42
CA ILE A 677 -25.54 18.08 -42.59
C ILE A 677 -24.61 18.18 -43.80
N ASN A 678 -23.99 19.35 -44.04
CA ASN A 678 -23.04 19.54 -45.13
C ASN A 678 -21.75 18.69 -44.97
N LEU A 679 -21.19 18.63 -43.75
CA LEU A 679 -19.99 17.82 -43.44
C LEU A 679 -20.23 16.31 -43.54
N VAL A 680 -21.48 15.87 -43.35
CA VAL A 680 -21.89 14.46 -43.33
C VAL A 680 -22.57 14.04 -44.65
N GLN A 681 -22.81 14.97 -45.57
CA GLN A 681 -23.42 14.69 -46.88
C GLN A 681 -22.63 13.64 -47.68
N SER A 682 -21.31 13.55 -47.47
CA SER A 682 -20.40 12.54 -48.05
C SER A 682 -20.20 11.28 -47.18
N HIS A 683 -21.13 10.96 -46.28
CA HIS A 683 -21.02 9.84 -45.31
C HIS A 683 -20.61 8.48 -45.91
N LYS A 684 -20.97 8.21 -47.18
CA LYS A 684 -20.57 6.99 -47.90
C LYS A 684 -19.05 6.83 -48.02
N THR A 685 -18.29 7.93 -48.05
CA THR A 685 -16.82 7.96 -48.16
C THR A 685 -16.14 8.38 -46.86
N MET A 686 -16.85 8.41 -45.74
CA MET A 686 -16.33 8.93 -44.47
C MET A 686 -15.39 7.94 -43.75
N PRO A 687 -14.22 8.38 -43.26
CA PRO A 687 -13.28 7.55 -42.50
C PRO A 687 -13.89 6.97 -41.20
N PRO A 688 -13.42 5.79 -40.72
CA PRO A 688 -13.93 5.17 -39.49
C PRO A 688 -13.85 6.09 -38.28
N THR A 689 -12.80 6.89 -38.14
CA THR A 689 -12.57 7.73 -36.96
C THR A 689 -13.53 8.91 -36.88
N ARG A 690 -13.97 9.44 -38.03
CA ARG A 690 -15.09 10.41 -38.09
C ARG A 690 -16.43 9.77 -37.73
N LYS A 691 -16.68 8.52 -38.15
CA LYS A 691 -17.88 7.77 -37.74
C LYS A 691 -17.88 7.51 -36.24
N ILE A 692 -16.72 7.21 -35.66
CA ILE A 692 -16.59 7.04 -34.21
C ILE A 692 -16.81 8.37 -33.48
N ALA A 693 -16.24 9.48 -33.96
CA ALA A 693 -16.51 10.80 -33.41
C ALA A 693 -18.00 11.13 -33.44
N LEU A 694 -18.68 10.85 -34.55
CA LEU A 694 -20.14 10.97 -34.69
C LEU A 694 -20.91 10.04 -33.76
N SER A 695 -20.36 8.87 -33.41
CA SER A 695 -20.98 7.99 -32.41
C SER A 695 -20.99 8.60 -31.00
N TYR A 696 -20.22 9.66 -30.75
CA TYR A 696 -20.29 10.45 -29.51
C TYR A 696 -21.17 11.70 -29.63
N LEU A 697 -21.85 11.91 -30.76
CA LEU A 697 -22.89 12.92 -30.86
C LEU A 697 -23.94 12.63 -29.77
N ASP A 698 -24.14 13.61 -28.91
CA ASP A 698 -25.11 13.48 -27.83
C ASP A 698 -26.50 13.30 -28.43
N MET A 699 -27.36 12.57 -27.71
CA MET A 699 -28.74 12.32 -28.13
C MET A 699 -29.50 13.63 -28.46
N ASP A 700 -29.17 14.72 -27.79
CA ASP A 700 -29.87 16.00 -27.97
C ASP A 700 -29.12 16.98 -28.87
N GLY A 701 -28.01 16.56 -29.51
CA GLY A 701 -27.20 17.43 -30.36
C GLY A 701 -26.54 18.61 -29.61
N ASN A 702 -26.56 18.63 -28.28
CA ASN A 702 -25.98 19.73 -27.47
C ASN A 702 -24.47 19.90 -27.71
N ASN A 703 -23.79 18.80 -27.99
CA ASN A 703 -22.40 18.80 -28.37
C ASN A 703 -22.18 18.97 -29.89
N VAL A 704 -23.20 19.30 -30.69
CA VAL A 704 -23.05 19.46 -32.17
C VAL A 704 -21.96 20.44 -32.55
N VAL A 705 -21.78 21.51 -31.78
CA VAL A 705 -20.67 22.47 -32.01
C VAL A 705 -19.32 21.82 -31.72
N ASN A 706 -19.22 21.01 -30.67
CA ASN A 706 -18.00 20.29 -30.34
C ASN A 706 -17.71 19.18 -31.35
N ILE A 707 -18.76 18.51 -31.85
CA ILE A 707 -18.68 17.50 -32.91
C ILE A 707 -18.28 18.15 -34.23
N ASN A 708 -18.88 19.26 -34.65
CA ASN A 708 -18.46 20.01 -35.84
C ASN A 708 -17.02 20.50 -35.70
N THR A 709 -16.65 21.02 -34.54
CA THR A 709 -15.27 21.46 -34.26
C THR A 709 -14.30 20.28 -34.36
N LEU A 710 -14.66 19.13 -33.80
CA LEU A 710 -13.87 17.91 -33.89
C LEU A 710 -13.81 17.40 -35.35
N LEU A 711 -14.92 17.42 -36.08
CA LEU A 711 -15.01 16.97 -37.46
C LEU A 711 -14.16 17.82 -38.39
N ARG A 712 -14.20 19.15 -38.24
CA ARG A 712 -13.31 20.09 -38.95
C ARG A 712 -11.86 19.90 -38.57
N SER A 713 -11.58 19.61 -37.29
CA SER A 713 -10.20 19.38 -36.86
C SER A 713 -9.57 18.18 -37.57
N PHE A 714 -10.35 17.16 -37.97
CA PHE A 714 -9.81 16.07 -38.79
C PHE A 714 -9.34 16.52 -40.17
N ASP A 715 -9.90 17.59 -40.74
CA ASP A 715 -9.42 18.13 -42.02
C ASP A 715 -8.08 18.85 -41.86
N THR A 716 -7.75 19.29 -40.64
CA THR A 716 -6.52 20.02 -40.33
C THR A 716 -5.45 19.16 -39.66
N LEU A 717 -5.77 17.93 -39.20
CA LEU A 717 -4.78 17.00 -38.65
C LEU A 717 -3.84 16.48 -39.74
N SER A 718 -2.55 16.70 -39.54
CA SER A 718 -1.48 15.98 -40.24
C SER A 718 -1.43 14.50 -39.83
N ASP A 719 -0.63 13.70 -40.53
CA ASP A 719 -0.64 12.24 -40.40
C ASP A 719 -0.29 11.72 -38.99
N PHE A 720 0.71 12.34 -38.33
CA PHE A 720 1.13 11.93 -36.99
C PHE A 720 0.09 12.21 -35.89
N PRO A 721 -0.44 13.44 -35.74
CA PRO A 721 -1.54 13.73 -34.82
C PRO A 721 -2.78 12.88 -35.10
N ARG A 722 -3.08 12.62 -36.38
CA ARG A 722 -4.20 11.75 -36.77
C ARG A 722 -4.03 10.34 -36.25
N ALA A 723 -2.86 9.73 -36.44
CA ALA A 723 -2.58 8.39 -35.92
C ALA A 723 -2.63 8.32 -34.38
N ALA A 724 -2.09 9.33 -33.69
CA ALA A 724 -2.17 9.42 -32.24
C ALA A 724 -3.63 9.55 -31.76
N PHE A 725 -4.41 10.38 -32.45
CA PHE A 725 -5.82 10.60 -32.17
C PHE A 725 -6.64 9.32 -32.36
N ASP A 726 -6.44 8.63 -33.49
CA ASP A 726 -7.12 7.37 -33.82
C ASP A 726 -6.88 6.28 -32.75
N ARG A 727 -5.67 6.20 -32.19
CA ARG A 727 -5.37 5.27 -31.09
C ARG A 727 -6.12 5.63 -29.81
N VAL A 728 -6.22 6.91 -29.47
CA VAL A 728 -6.98 7.35 -28.29
C VAL A 728 -8.47 7.11 -28.48
N VAL A 729 -8.98 7.33 -29.70
CA VAL A 729 -10.36 6.99 -30.08
C VAL A 729 -10.63 5.49 -29.91
N LEU A 730 -9.74 4.63 -30.41
CA LEU A 730 -9.87 3.18 -30.28
C LEU A 730 -9.91 2.74 -28.81
N ARG A 731 -9.00 3.27 -27.97
CA ARG A 731 -8.97 3.01 -26.52
C ARG A 731 -10.26 3.47 -25.82
N ALA A 732 -10.83 4.59 -26.25
CA ALA A 732 -12.09 5.09 -25.71
C ALA A 732 -13.31 4.20 -26.08
N GLN A 733 -13.21 3.38 -27.12
CA GLN A 733 -14.25 2.43 -27.53
C GLN A 733 -14.14 1.06 -26.85
N SER A 734 -12.95 0.65 -26.40
CA SER A 734 -12.70 -0.64 -25.73
C SER A 734 -13.27 -0.68 -24.30
N SER A 735 -14.60 -0.63 -24.17
CA SER A 735 -15.31 -0.65 -22.88
C SER A 735 -14.95 -1.88 -22.05
N GLY A 736 -14.35 -1.66 -20.88
CA GLY A 736 -13.92 -2.71 -19.94
C GLY A 736 -12.40 -2.89 -19.86
N ILE A 737 -11.65 -2.45 -20.87
CA ILE A 737 -10.18 -2.53 -20.89
C ILE A 737 -9.56 -1.21 -20.43
N TRP A 738 -10.06 -0.08 -20.93
CA TRP A 738 -9.55 1.26 -20.56
C TRP A 738 -10.55 2.02 -19.68
N PRO A 739 -10.19 2.31 -18.42
CA PRO A 739 -11.01 3.16 -17.55
C PRO A 739 -11.15 4.60 -18.09
N LYS A 740 -12.33 5.22 -17.92
CA LYS A 740 -12.60 6.60 -18.42
C LYS A 740 -11.61 7.64 -17.87
N ASN A 741 -11.15 7.46 -16.63
CA ASN A 741 -10.13 8.32 -16.01
C ASN A 741 -8.75 8.16 -16.66
N ALA A 742 -8.40 6.97 -17.17
CA ALA A 742 -7.16 6.72 -17.89
C ALA A 742 -7.16 7.33 -19.30
N VAL A 743 -8.26 7.16 -20.05
CA VAL A 743 -8.47 7.84 -21.33
C VAL A 743 -8.44 9.36 -21.14
N GLY A 744 -9.01 9.84 -20.03
CA GLY A 744 -8.95 11.26 -19.65
C GLY A 744 -7.55 11.78 -19.34
N ALA A 745 -6.69 10.95 -18.75
CA ALA A 745 -5.30 11.29 -18.55
C ALA A 745 -4.56 11.40 -19.89
N LEU A 746 -4.76 10.45 -20.82
CA LEU A 746 -4.16 10.46 -22.16
C LEU A 746 -4.53 11.71 -22.96
N LEU A 747 -5.81 12.06 -23.02
CA LEU A 747 -6.27 13.25 -23.74
C LEU A 747 -5.65 14.53 -23.20
N ARG A 748 -5.50 14.65 -21.87
CA ARG A 748 -4.84 15.80 -21.25
C ARG A 748 -3.34 15.84 -21.52
N CYS A 749 -2.69 14.69 -21.63
CA CYS A 749 -1.28 14.61 -21.98
C CYS A 749 -1.05 15.05 -23.43
N TRP A 750 -1.83 14.51 -24.37
CA TRP A 750 -1.75 14.91 -25.78
C TRP A 750 -2.12 16.37 -25.99
N ALA A 751 -3.19 16.86 -25.37
CA ALA A 751 -3.60 18.27 -25.42
C ALA A 751 -2.58 19.27 -24.85
N ARG A 752 -1.52 18.79 -24.20
CA ARG A 752 -0.41 19.59 -23.64
C ARG A 752 0.94 19.21 -24.24
N SER A 753 0.96 18.34 -25.26
CA SER A 753 2.19 17.92 -25.90
C SER A 753 2.75 19.09 -26.70
N ALA A 754 4.05 19.37 -26.51
CA ALA A 754 4.77 20.37 -27.30
C ALA A 754 5.00 19.92 -28.76
N GLU A 755 4.76 18.63 -29.06
CA GLU A 755 4.97 18.02 -30.38
C GLU A 755 3.75 18.15 -31.30
N LEU A 756 2.61 18.60 -30.78
CA LEU A 756 1.39 18.79 -31.54
C LEU A 756 1.21 20.27 -31.89
N ASP A 757 0.80 20.55 -33.12
CA ASP A 757 0.38 21.90 -33.47
C ASP A 757 -0.90 22.31 -32.69
N GLN A 758 -1.20 23.60 -32.71
CA GLN A 758 -2.35 24.13 -32.00
C GLN A 758 -3.67 23.50 -32.47
N SER A 759 -3.76 23.12 -33.75
CA SER A 759 -4.95 22.50 -34.33
C SER A 759 -5.18 21.08 -33.77
N ALA A 760 -4.11 20.30 -33.67
CA ALA A 760 -4.09 18.97 -33.07
C ALA A 760 -4.38 19.03 -31.57
N CYS A 761 -3.76 19.97 -30.83
CA CYS A 761 -4.09 20.19 -29.43
C CYS A 761 -5.57 20.50 -29.23
N SER A 762 -6.13 21.37 -30.07
CA SER A 762 -7.56 21.69 -30.09
C SER A 762 -8.42 20.48 -30.44
N ALA A 763 -7.98 19.57 -31.33
CA ALA A 763 -8.68 18.33 -31.62
C ALA A 763 -8.77 17.40 -30.40
N PHE A 764 -7.65 17.17 -29.69
CA PHE A 764 -7.64 16.36 -28.47
C PHE A 764 -8.46 16.98 -27.34
N GLN A 765 -8.45 18.31 -27.22
CA GLN A 765 -9.31 19.03 -26.27
C GLN A 765 -10.78 18.91 -26.64
N ALA A 766 -11.12 19.10 -27.91
CA ALA A 766 -12.48 18.92 -28.42
C ALA A 766 -12.97 17.49 -28.15
N PHE A 767 -12.12 16.49 -28.35
CA PHE A 767 -12.48 15.11 -28.06
C PHE A 767 -12.62 14.83 -26.56
N GLY A 768 -11.79 15.42 -25.71
CA GLY A 768 -11.95 15.35 -24.25
C GLY A 768 -13.24 16.00 -23.76
N VAL A 769 -13.68 17.08 -24.41
CA VAL A 769 -14.99 17.71 -24.17
C VAL A 769 -16.12 16.77 -24.61
N VAL A 770 -16.01 16.17 -25.79
CA VAL A 770 -16.98 15.18 -26.31
C VAL A 770 -17.10 13.95 -25.38
N LEU A 771 -16.01 13.51 -24.74
CA LEU A 771 -16.00 12.39 -23.79
C LEU A 771 -16.46 12.75 -22.37
N GLN A 772 -16.86 14.00 -22.10
CA GLN A 772 -17.32 14.49 -20.80
C GLN A 772 -16.31 14.26 -19.65
N ILE A 773 -15.01 14.37 -19.93
CA ILE A 773 -13.99 14.09 -18.94
C ILE A 773 -13.82 15.31 -18.03
N SER A 774 -14.36 15.21 -16.81
CA SER A 774 -14.31 16.28 -15.79
C SER A 774 -12.91 16.87 -15.60
N ARG A 775 -12.84 18.21 -15.55
CA ARG A 775 -11.60 18.98 -15.33
C ARG A 775 -11.10 18.97 -13.88
N SER A 776 -11.76 18.24 -12.98
CA SER A 776 -11.47 18.29 -11.54
C SER A 776 -10.02 17.87 -11.23
N THR A 777 -9.40 18.63 -10.33
CA THR A 777 -7.98 18.53 -9.97
C THR A 777 -7.66 17.34 -9.07
N HIS A 778 -8.64 16.82 -8.34
CA HIS A 778 -8.45 15.85 -7.24
C HIS A 778 -8.26 14.38 -7.69
N SER A 779 -8.43 14.06 -8.98
CA SER A 779 -8.28 12.69 -9.52
C SER A 779 -7.01 12.51 -10.39
N ARG A 780 -6.17 13.55 -10.51
CA ARG A 780 -5.08 13.59 -11.51
C ARG A 780 -4.01 12.52 -11.27
N THR A 781 -3.60 12.28 -10.04
CA THR A 781 -2.56 11.29 -9.69
C THR A 781 -3.02 9.87 -9.97
N HIS A 782 -4.25 9.52 -9.56
CA HIS A 782 -4.80 8.19 -9.77
C HIS A 782 -5.05 7.89 -11.27
N GLY A 783 -5.64 8.83 -12.02
CA GLY A 783 -5.86 8.65 -13.46
C GLY A 783 -4.57 8.49 -14.27
N ASN A 784 -3.50 9.21 -13.90
CA ASN A 784 -2.20 9.08 -14.55
C ASN A 784 -1.52 7.73 -14.23
N GLN A 785 -1.63 7.26 -12.98
CA GLN A 785 -1.11 5.94 -12.59
C GLN A 785 -1.81 4.81 -13.35
N VAL A 786 -3.15 4.85 -13.43
CA VAL A 786 -3.94 3.83 -14.16
C VAL A 786 -3.62 3.88 -15.67
N ALA A 787 -3.48 5.07 -16.26
CA ALA A 787 -3.06 5.19 -17.65
C ALA A 787 -1.66 4.62 -17.88
N SER A 788 -0.69 4.89 -16.99
CA SER A 788 0.67 4.33 -17.09
C SER A 788 0.64 2.80 -17.08
N GLN A 789 -0.12 2.21 -16.13
CA GLN A 789 -0.25 0.75 -16.01
C GLN A 789 -0.85 0.11 -17.27
N GLU A 790 -1.90 0.70 -17.84
CA GLU A 790 -2.52 0.17 -19.07
C GLU A 790 -1.62 0.33 -20.30
N ILE A 791 -0.90 1.46 -20.43
CA ILE A 791 0.11 1.63 -21.49
C ILE A 791 1.22 0.58 -21.33
N GLU A 792 1.73 0.39 -20.13
CA GLU A 792 2.77 -0.61 -19.83
C GLU A 792 2.30 -2.02 -20.17
N ARG A 793 1.02 -2.36 -19.88
CA ARG A 793 0.40 -3.63 -20.26
C ARG A 793 0.32 -3.80 -21.77
N GLU A 794 -0.24 -2.82 -22.51
CA GLU A 794 -0.31 -2.86 -23.97
C GLU A 794 1.09 -2.96 -24.61
N CYS A 795 2.06 -2.20 -24.11
CA CYS A 795 3.44 -2.26 -24.60
C CYS A 795 4.03 -3.66 -24.37
N LYS A 796 3.75 -4.28 -23.21
CA LYS A 796 4.21 -5.64 -22.91
C LYS A 796 3.56 -6.67 -23.83
N GLU A 797 2.26 -6.55 -24.12
CA GLU A 797 1.55 -7.43 -25.05
C GLU A 797 2.08 -7.30 -26.47
N VAL A 798 2.25 -6.06 -26.96
CA VAL A 798 2.81 -5.79 -28.29
C VAL A 798 4.24 -6.31 -28.39
N LEU A 799 5.08 -6.13 -27.36
CA LEU A 799 6.44 -6.68 -27.35
C LEU A 799 6.43 -8.21 -27.36
N GLN A 800 5.53 -8.85 -26.62
CA GLN A 800 5.37 -10.30 -26.63
C GLN A 800 4.89 -10.82 -28.00
N ASP A 801 3.94 -10.14 -28.63
CA ASP A 801 3.45 -10.53 -29.94
C ASP A 801 4.46 -10.24 -31.04
N ALA A 802 5.22 -9.15 -30.94
CA ALA A 802 6.38 -8.90 -31.79
C ALA A 802 7.43 -10.00 -31.65
N GLU A 803 7.75 -10.43 -30.43
CA GLU A 803 8.69 -11.54 -30.16
C GLU A 803 8.17 -12.87 -30.72
N LYS A 804 6.86 -13.14 -30.63
CA LYS A 804 6.25 -14.34 -31.25
C LYS A 804 6.27 -14.28 -32.77
N LEU A 805 5.89 -13.14 -33.36
CA LEU A 805 5.88 -12.93 -34.80
C LEU A 805 7.29 -13.01 -35.36
N GLU A 806 8.28 -12.45 -34.66
CA GLU A 806 9.67 -12.53 -35.06
C GLU A 806 10.17 -13.98 -35.00
N ARG A 807 9.93 -14.70 -33.89
CA ARG A 807 10.22 -16.14 -33.83
C ARG A 807 9.54 -16.95 -34.94
N LEU A 808 8.29 -16.64 -35.27
CA LEU A 808 7.55 -17.30 -36.34
C LEU A 808 8.17 -16.98 -37.71
N ARG A 809 8.53 -15.72 -37.95
CA ARG A 809 9.25 -15.26 -39.15
C ARG A 809 10.56 -16.01 -39.30
N TRP A 810 11.38 -16.07 -38.24
CA TRP A 810 12.63 -16.86 -38.17
C TRP A 810 12.42 -18.32 -38.56
N GLN A 811 11.46 -18.99 -37.92
CA GLN A 811 11.17 -20.41 -38.18
C GLN A 811 10.70 -20.67 -39.62
N LEU A 812 9.88 -19.78 -40.17
CA LEU A 812 9.37 -19.90 -41.54
C LEU A 812 10.47 -19.60 -42.57
N GLN A 813 11.28 -18.56 -42.33
CA GLN A 813 12.33 -18.11 -43.25
C GLN A 813 13.48 -19.14 -43.31
N ARG A 814 13.80 -19.80 -42.19
CA ARG A 814 14.75 -20.92 -42.15
C ARG A 814 14.29 -22.13 -42.96
N LYS A 815 12.98 -22.43 -43.00
CA LYS A 815 12.44 -23.56 -43.77
C LYS A 815 12.24 -23.23 -45.25
N ARG A 816 11.81 -22.01 -45.60
CA ARG A 816 11.43 -21.62 -46.98
C ARG A 816 11.73 -20.14 -47.27
N PRO A 817 13.01 -19.74 -47.35
CA PRO A 817 13.41 -18.32 -47.39
C PRO A 817 12.82 -17.56 -48.58
N LYS A 818 12.85 -18.13 -49.80
CA LYS A 818 12.27 -17.49 -51.00
C LYS A 818 10.76 -17.28 -50.90
N ARG A 819 10.06 -18.22 -50.25
CA ARG A 819 8.59 -18.19 -50.11
C ARG A 819 8.16 -17.20 -49.02
N VAL A 820 8.96 -17.07 -47.96
CA VAL A 820 8.76 -16.08 -46.91
C VAL A 820 9.14 -14.68 -47.38
N ALA A 821 10.24 -14.49 -48.11
CA ALA A 821 10.57 -13.20 -48.72
C ALA A 821 9.46 -12.75 -49.70
N ALA A 822 8.92 -13.66 -50.51
CA ALA A 822 7.76 -13.38 -51.36
C ALA A 822 6.50 -13.03 -50.54
N LEU A 823 6.27 -13.71 -49.41
CA LEU A 823 5.17 -13.43 -48.51
C LEU A 823 5.32 -12.07 -47.82
N LEU A 824 6.48 -11.76 -47.24
CA LEU A 824 6.80 -10.48 -46.60
C LEU A 824 6.68 -9.34 -47.61
N LYS A 825 7.23 -9.53 -48.81
CA LYS A 825 7.06 -8.59 -49.94
C LYS A 825 5.60 -8.44 -50.34
N SER A 826 4.80 -9.51 -50.33
CA SER A 826 3.37 -9.42 -50.64
C SER A 826 2.54 -8.74 -49.55
N LEU A 827 3.07 -8.70 -48.31
CA LEU A 827 2.45 -8.05 -47.17
C LEU A 827 2.98 -6.62 -46.95
N ASP A 828 3.83 -6.12 -47.85
CA ASP A 828 4.55 -4.83 -47.72
C ASP A 828 5.32 -4.68 -46.39
N ILE A 829 5.68 -5.81 -45.77
CA ILE A 829 6.55 -5.84 -44.61
C ILE A 829 7.96 -5.77 -45.17
N MET A 830 8.69 -4.68 -44.89
CA MET A 830 10.11 -4.61 -45.21
C MET A 830 10.77 -5.87 -44.65
N ASP A 831 11.27 -6.70 -45.57
CA ASP A 831 12.24 -7.72 -45.22
C ASP A 831 13.52 -6.96 -44.85
N SER A 832 13.58 -6.50 -43.60
CA SER A 832 14.72 -5.76 -43.02
C SER A 832 16.05 -6.53 -43.13
N MET A 833 15.99 -7.76 -43.62
CA MET A 833 17.14 -8.62 -43.92
C MET A 833 17.86 -8.28 -45.23
N HIS A 834 17.59 -7.15 -45.90
CA HIS A 834 18.34 -6.73 -47.11
C HIS A 834 19.84 -6.45 -46.86
N GLY A 835 20.36 -6.67 -45.64
CA GLY A 835 21.79 -6.54 -45.31
C GLY A 835 22.42 -7.74 -44.59
N ARG A 836 21.76 -8.91 -44.46
CA ARG A 836 22.44 -10.07 -43.83
C ARG A 836 23.28 -10.82 -44.86
N HIS A 837 24.57 -10.49 -44.88
CA HIS A 837 25.62 -11.33 -45.45
C HIS A 837 25.47 -12.77 -44.92
N SER A 838 25.72 -13.74 -45.79
CA SER A 838 25.82 -15.19 -45.51
C SER A 838 26.87 -15.57 -44.46
N ASP A 839 27.58 -14.58 -43.89
CA ASP A 839 28.85 -14.75 -43.20
C ASP A 839 28.73 -14.55 -41.67
N LEU A 840 27.53 -14.21 -41.15
CA LEU A 840 27.30 -14.17 -39.70
C LEU A 840 27.18 -15.60 -39.13
N PRO A 841 27.94 -15.96 -38.08
CA PRO A 841 27.82 -17.25 -37.41
C PRO A 841 26.40 -17.48 -36.87
N GLU A 842 25.88 -18.71 -37.00
CA GLU A 842 24.50 -19.08 -36.60
C GLU A 842 24.20 -18.70 -35.14
N SER A 843 25.20 -18.73 -34.27
CA SER A 843 25.08 -18.40 -32.84
C SER A 843 24.87 -16.92 -32.52
N LEU A 844 25.10 -16.00 -33.48
CA LEU A 844 25.04 -14.55 -33.25
C LEU A 844 23.85 -13.89 -33.95
N ILE A 845 23.07 -14.67 -34.67
CA ILE A 845 21.96 -14.22 -35.51
C ILE A 845 20.90 -13.44 -34.70
N ASP A 846 20.66 -13.84 -33.45
CA ASP A 846 19.67 -13.21 -32.58
C ASP A 846 20.23 -12.01 -31.78
N ALA A 847 21.56 -11.85 -31.74
CA ALA A 847 22.25 -10.84 -30.94
C ALA A 847 22.87 -9.71 -31.77
N VAL A 848 23.08 -9.91 -33.08
CA VAL A 848 23.77 -8.96 -33.97
C VAL A 848 22.85 -8.52 -35.10
N GLU A 849 22.70 -7.21 -35.23
CA GLU A 849 22.04 -6.53 -36.35
C GLU A 849 23.10 -5.90 -37.27
N VAL A 850 22.98 -6.09 -38.59
CA VAL A 850 23.86 -5.47 -39.59
C VAL A 850 23.23 -4.16 -40.03
N LEU A 851 23.91 -3.04 -39.84
CA LEU A 851 23.39 -1.71 -40.13
C LEU A 851 23.85 -1.17 -41.49
N SER A 852 25.08 -1.47 -41.88
CA SER A 852 25.67 -1.16 -43.18
C SER A 852 26.86 -2.10 -43.47
N ASP A 853 27.55 -1.93 -44.60
CA ASP A 853 28.77 -2.69 -44.92
C ASP A 853 29.81 -2.52 -43.79
N ASN A 854 30.16 -3.61 -43.12
CA ASN A 854 31.06 -3.64 -41.96
C ASN A 854 30.62 -2.80 -40.73
N GLU A 855 29.33 -2.48 -40.59
CA GLU A 855 28.76 -1.81 -39.42
C GLU A 855 27.69 -2.69 -38.75
N TYR A 856 27.85 -2.92 -37.45
CA TYR A 856 27.07 -3.89 -36.69
C TYR A 856 26.59 -3.30 -35.37
N GLU A 857 25.38 -3.65 -34.95
CA GLU A 857 24.87 -3.41 -33.60
C GLU A 857 24.73 -4.75 -32.88
N ILE A 858 25.38 -4.86 -31.72
CA ILE A 858 25.40 -6.06 -30.89
C ILE A 858 24.65 -5.76 -29.60
N THR A 859 23.68 -6.61 -29.26
CA THR A 859 22.76 -6.42 -28.14
C THR A 859 23.00 -7.46 -27.06
N PHE A 860 23.14 -7.01 -25.81
CA PHE A 860 23.37 -7.85 -24.64
C PHE A 860 22.24 -7.67 -23.62
N PRO A 861 21.52 -8.74 -23.23
CA PRO A 861 20.56 -8.68 -22.14
C PRO A 861 21.29 -8.50 -20.81
N LEU A 862 20.77 -7.63 -19.95
CA LEU A 862 21.27 -7.42 -18.58
C LEU A 862 20.35 -8.06 -17.54
N THR A 863 19.37 -8.86 -17.97
CA THR A 863 18.33 -9.45 -17.12
C THR A 863 18.83 -10.49 -16.14
N ASP A 864 19.98 -11.10 -16.44
CA ASP A 864 20.54 -12.21 -15.65
C ASP A 864 21.46 -11.72 -14.53
N LEU A 865 21.69 -10.40 -14.45
CA LEU A 865 22.54 -9.79 -13.44
C LEU A 865 21.75 -9.48 -12.17
N GLY A 866 22.28 -9.93 -11.03
CA GLY A 866 21.75 -9.58 -9.72
C GLY A 866 21.93 -8.09 -9.40
N GLU A 867 21.14 -7.58 -8.44
CA GLU A 867 21.16 -6.17 -8.03
C GLU A 867 22.57 -5.66 -7.69
N ILE A 868 23.32 -6.45 -6.92
CA ILE A 868 24.69 -6.10 -6.53
C ILE A 868 25.62 -5.99 -7.75
N GLN A 869 25.47 -6.88 -8.73
CA GLN A 869 26.31 -6.88 -9.94
C GLN A 869 25.99 -5.66 -10.81
N LEU A 870 24.69 -5.31 -10.95
CA LEU A 870 24.27 -4.10 -11.66
C LEU A 870 24.87 -2.85 -10.99
N TYR A 871 24.81 -2.78 -9.66
CA TYR A 871 25.35 -1.70 -8.85
C TYR A 871 26.87 -1.59 -8.92
N GLY A 872 27.60 -2.70 -8.82
CA GLY A 872 29.05 -2.75 -9.01
C GLY A 872 29.50 -2.35 -10.43
N ARG A 873 28.56 -2.32 -11.37
CA ARG A 873 28.76 -1.92 -12.77
C ARG A 873 28.24 -0.52 -13.09
N GLY A 874 27.73 0.20 -12.09
CA GLY A 874 27.19 1.55 -12.28
C GLY A 874 25.94 1.58 -13.16
N ILE A 875 25.17 0.49 -13.18
CA ILE A 875 23.96 0.35 -13.98
C ILE A 875 22.74 0.47 -13.08
N THR A 876 21.75 1.25 -13.51
CA THR A 876 20.49 1.38 -12.78
C THR A 876 19.59 0.17 -13.03
N LYS A 877 18.73 -0.19 -12.07
CA LYS A 877 17.74 -1.28 -12.19
C LYS A 877 16.81 -1.16 -13.41
N LYS A 878 16.72 0.01 -14.04
CA LYS A 878 15.88 0.26 -15.23
C LYS A 878 16.53 -0.19 -16.53
N SER A 879 17.86 -0.30 -16.57
CA SER A 879 18.58 -0.71 -17.78
C SER A 879 18.45 -2.21 -17.99
N ARG A 880 17.77 -2.63 -19.06
CA ARG A 880 17.59 -4.07 -19.36
C ARG A 880 18.51 -4.58 -20.46
N ILE A 881 19.05 -3.67 -21.27
CA ILE A 881 19.81 -4.00 -22.46
C ILE A 881 21.03 -3.07 -22.57
N LEU A 882 22.17 -3.63 -22.93
CA LEU A 882 23.35 -2.91 -23.39
C LEU A 882 23.53 -3.12 -24.90
N ARG A 883 23.79 -2.04 -25.63
CA ARG A 883 24.07 -2.05 -27.06
C ARG A 883 25.50 -1.62 -27.32
N LEU A 884 26.20 -2.37 -28.17
CA LEU A 884 27.52 -2.08 -28.71
C LEU A 884 27.38 -1.93 -30.22
N ARG A 885 27.49 -0.71 -30.72
CA ARG A 885 27.51 -0.44 -32.15
C ARG A 885 28.95 -0.28 -32.61
N ILE A 886 29.36 -1.00 -33.64
CA ILE A 886 30.75 -1.07 -34.09
C ILE A 886 30.84 -1.00 -35.60
N ARG A 887 31.76 -0.19 -36.09
CA ARG A 887 32.18 -0.11 -37.48
C ARG A 887 33.59 -0.69 -37.60
N LEU A 888 33.75 -1.68 -38.46
CA LEU A 888 35.02 -2.36 -38.71
C LEU A 888 35.68 -1.91 -40.03
N ASP A 889 34.98 -1.12 -40.85
CA ASP A 889 35.56 -0.58 -42.09
C ASP A 889 36.57 0.53 -41.82
N GLY A 890 37.68 0.53 -42.55
CA GLY A 890 38.75 1.52 -42.47
C GLY A 890 39.37 1.61 -41.07
N LYS A 891 39.03 2.69 -40.33
CA LYS A 891 39.42 2.87 -38.93
C LYS A 891 38.31 2.31 -38.02
N PRO A 892 38.57 1.25 -37.24
CA PRO A 892 37.59 0.67 -36.34
C PRO A 892 37.07 1.74 -35.38
N ALA A 893 35.76 1.82 -35.23
CA ALA A 893 35.13 2.79 -34.37
C ALA A 893 33.88 2.18 -33.72
N PHE A 894 33.57 2.55 -32.47
CA PHE A 894 32.45 1.95 -31.75
C PHE A 894 31.79 2.91 -30.75
N CYS A 895 30.57 2.60 -30.32
CA CYS A 895 29.91 3.25 -29.19
C CYS A 895 29.17 2.23 -28.32
N VAL A 896 29.11 2.49 -27.02
CA VAL A 896 28.42 1.63 -26.04
C VAL A 896 27.38 2.44 -25.29
N HIS A 897 26.15 1.94 -25.19
CA HIS A 897 25.07 2.62 -24.48
C HIS A 897 24.04 1.64 -23.88
N THR A 898 23.30 2.07 -22.86
CA THR A 898 22.25 1.26 -22.22
C THR A 898 20.87 1.83 -22.56
N SER A 899 19.87 0.97 -22.74
CA SER A 899 18.56 1.38 -23.29
C SER A 899 17.65 2.13 -22.30
N ALA A 900 18.17 2.67 -21.20
CA ALA A 900 17.33 3.00 -20.05
C ALA A 900 16.52 4.29 -20.16
N GLU A 901 16.91 5.27 -20.98
CA GLU A 901 16.31 6.62 -20.87
C GLU A 901 16.12 7.44 -22.17
N THR A 902 16.42 6.94 -23.38
CA THR A 902 16.24 7.75 -24.61
C THR A 902 15.90 6.91 -25.85
N ASP A 903 14.62 6.56 -26.01
CA ASP A 903 14.09 6.04 -27.28
C ASP A 903 13.56 7.16 -28.21
N SER A 904 13.78 8.45 -27.90
CA SER A 904 13.04 9.54 -28.56
C SER A 904 13.83 10.68 -29.23
N SER A 905 15.16 10.68 -29.33
CA SER A 905 15.80 11.73 -30.16
C SER A 905 17.18 11.40 -30.71
N SER A 906 17.22 11.26 -32.04
CA SER A 906 18.36 11.13 -32.95
C SER A 906 19.00 9.73 -33.09
N ASN A 907 18.84 9.13 -34.27
CA ASN A 907 19.69 8.03 -34.80
C ASN A 907 21.16 8.46 -35.03
N GLN A 908 21.61 9.56 -34.43
CA GLN A 908 22.97 10.07 -34.60
C GLN A 908 23.86 9.46 -33.52
N HIS A 909 24.56 8.39 -33.88
CA HIS A 909 25.61 7.82 -33.06
C HIS A 909 26.94 8.51 -33.36
N TYR A 910 27.65 8.87 -32.31
CA TYR A 910 29.01 9.39 -32.40
C TYR A 910 29.94 8.25 -31.96
N TYR A 911 30.80 7.83 -32.87
CA TYR A 911 31.70 6.71 -32.65
C TYR A 911 33.02 7.18 -32.03
N TRP A 912 33.57 6.41 -31.11
CA TRP A 912 34.98 6.54 -30.74
C TRP A 912 35.84 5.93 -31.83
N ASP A 913 36.71 6.74 -32.45
CA ASP A 913 37.81 6.22 -33.25
C ASP A 913 38.80 5.54 -32.31
N VAL A 914 39.06 4.26 -32.55
CA VAL A 914 39.97 3.46 -31.72
C VAL A 914 41.36 4.10 -31.68
N PHE A 915 41.80 4.81 -32.72
CA PHE A 915 43.13 5.40 -32.82
C PHE A 915 43.24 6.85 -32.34
N ASP A 916 42.15 7.48 -31.92
CA ASP A 916 42.21 8.84 -31.36
C ASP A 916 42.79 8.84 -29.94
N ASP A 917 43.43 9.95 -29.56
CA ASP A 917 43.99 10.14 -28.22
C ASP A 917 42.94 10.59 -27.18
N TYR A 918 41.75 11.01 -27.64
CA TYR A 918 40.66 11.54 -26.79
C TYR A 918 39.62 10.47 -26.41
N THR A 919 40.06 9.36 -25.80
CA THR A 919 39.21 8.18 -25.52
C THR A 919 38.47 8.20 -24.18
N ASN A 920 38.17 9.39 -23.64
CA ASN A 920 37.58 9.52 -22.30
C ASN A 920 36.25 10.32 -22.25
N GLY A 921 35.82 10.96 -23.33
CA GLY A 921 34.49 11.62 -23.39
C GLY A 921 33.42 10.64 -23.84
N PRO A 922 32.12 10.80 -23.51
CA PRO A 922 31.08 9.85 -23.91
C PRO A 922 31.03 9.69 -25.44
N ALA A 923 30.90 8.45 -25.93
CA ALA A 923 30.81 8.18 -27.37
C ALA A 923 29.54 8.79 -27.95
N CYS A 924 28.38 8.50 -27.35
CA CYS A 924 27.10 9.07 -27.74
C CYS A 924 26.59 10.11 -26.72
N SER A 925 25.45 10.74 -27.00
CA SER A 925 24.76 11.70 -26.12
C SER A 925 24.24 11.09 -24.80
N GLN A 926 24.34 9.78 -24.61
CA GLN A 926 23.91 9.11 -23.39
C GLN A 926 24.90 9.26 -22.24
N ARG A 927 24.34 9.29 -21.03
CA ARG A 927 25.08 9.31 -19.77
C ARG A 927 25.94 8.02 -19.64
N PRO A 928 27.27 8.11 -19.56
CA PRO A 928 28.12 6.94 -19.48
C PRO A 928 28.01 6.26 -18.11
N SER A 929 28.06 4.93 -18.09
CA SER A 929 28.09 4.11 -16.88
C SER A 929 29.48 3.51 -16.66
N LEU A 930 29.72 2.95 -15.47
CA LEU A 930 30.99 2.27 -15.20
C LEU A 930 31.18 1.05 -16.12
N LEU A 931 30.11 0.31 -16.42
CA LEU A 931 30.17 -0.78 -17.40
C LEU A 931 30.45 -0.28 -18.81
N SER A 932 29.77 0.78 -19.27
CA SER A 932 29.99 1.25 -20.64
C SER A 932 31.42 1.74 -20.82
N TYR A 933 31.98 2.43 -19.82
CA TYR A 933 33.39 2.82 -19.83
C TYR A 933 34.33 1.60 -19.80
N TYR A 934 34.08 0.61 -18.92
CA TYR A 934 34.89 -0.60 -18.82
C TYR A 934 34.89 -1.41 -20.12
N LEU A 935 33.72 -1.64 -20.70
CA LEU A 935 33.59 -2.32 -21.99
C LEU A 935 34.30 -1.52 -23.07
N SER A 936 34.15 -0.20 -23.10
CA SER A 936 34.78 0.63 -24.12
C SER A 936 36.30 0.60 -24.06
N GLN A 937 36.90 0.66 -22.88
CA GLN A 937 38.36 0.50 -22.75
C GLN A 937 38.82 -0.89 -23.23
N THR A 938 38.08 -1.95 -22.88
CA THR A 938 38.37 -3.31 -23.37
C THR A 938 38.25 -3.41 -24.90
N MET A 939 37.23 -2.78 -25.50
CA MET A 939 37.05 -2.75 -26.95
C MET A 939 38.18 -1.98 -27.65
N ILE A 940 38.63 -0.85 -27.10
CA ILE A 940 39.80 -0.12 -27.62
C ILE A 940 41.03 -1.03 -27.64
N HIS A 941 41.31 -1.74 -26.53
CA HIS A 941 42.48 -2.64 -26.48
C HIS A 941 42.36 -3.83 -27.43
N LEU A 942 41.16 -4.39 -27.58
CA LEU A 942 40.90 -5.50 -28.50
C LEU A 942 41.12 -5.06 -29.96
N LEU A 943 40.52 -3.94 -30.36
CA LEU A 943 40.55 -3.42 -31.73
C LEU A 943 41.90 -2.78 -32.11
N LYS A 944 42.70 -2.30 -31.14
CA LYS A 944 44.08 -1.84 -31.41
C LYS A 944 45.06 -2.98 -31.66
N ARG A 945 44.84 -4.14 -31.03
CA ARG A 945 45.80 -5.26 -31.02
C ARG A 945 45.58 -6.26 -32.14
N SER A 946 44.34 -6.41 -32.59
CA SER A 946 43.96 -7.38 -33.63
C SER A 946 42.82 -6.84 -34.48
N ASN A 947 42.54 -7.54 -35.59
CA ASN A 947 41.29 -7.41 -36.33
C ASN A 947 40.36 -8.54 -35.88
N PRO A 948 39.69 -8.43 -34.71
CA PRO A 948 38.87 -9.51 -34.16
C PRO A 948 37.66 -9.77 -35.05
N SER A 949 37.24 -11.04 -35.14
CA SER A 949 35.94 -11.37 -35.72
C SER A 949 34.80 -10.86 -34.83
N LEU A 950 33.60 -10.67 -35.40
CA LEU A 950 32.40 -10.32 -34.63
C LEU A 950 32.11 -11.31 -33.51
N GLN A 951 32.40 -12.59 -33.74
CA GLN A 951 32.26 -13.62 -32.71
C GLN A 951 33.22 -13.41 -31.54
N THR A 952 34.44 -12.96 -31.82
CA THR A 952 35.41 -12.61 -30.78
C THR A 952 34.95 -11.38 -30.01
N ILE A 953 34.47 -10.34 -30.71
CA ILE A 953 33.94 -9.12 -30.08
C ILE A 953 32.75 -9.43 -29.18
N HIS A 954 31.74 -10.16 -29.70
CA HIS A 954 30.57 -10.58 -28.93
C HIS A 954 30.98 -11.41 -27.72
N LYS A 955 31.83 -12.42 -27.90
CA LYS A 955 32.30 -13.28 -26.81
C LYS A 955 33.02 -12.48 -25.72
N THR A 956 33.94 -11.58 -26.09
CA THR A 956 34.66 -10.74 -25.12
C THR A 956 33.72 -9.81 -24.35
N ALA A 957 32.76 -9.19 -25.04
CA ALA A 957 31.77 -8.33 -24.40
C ALA A 957 30.85 -9.14 -23.46
N GLN A 958 30.34 -10.29 -23.92
CA GLN A 958 29.51 -11.19 -23.13
C GLN A 958 30.28 -11.70 -21.90
N GLU A 959 31.53 -12.14 -22.05
CA GLU A 959 32.35 -12.60 -20.91
C GLU A 959 32.59 -11.48 -19.89
N LEU A 960 32.75 -10.24 -20.33
CA LEU A 960 32.90 -9.07 -19.45
C LEU A 960 31.59 -8.72 -18.73
N ILE A 961 30.44 -9.04 -19.35
CA ILE A 961 29.10 -8.86 -18.78
C ILE A 961 28.69 -10.05 -17.92
N ASP A 962 29.11 -11.28 -18.17
CA ASP A 962 28.62 -12.41 -17.34
C ASP A 962 29.50 -12.61 -16.12
N ASN A 963 30.79 -12.31 -16.23
CA ASN A 963 31.74 -12.55 -15.17
C ASN A 963 31.94 -11.34 -14.26
N ASN A 964 32.37 -11.62 -13.03
CA ASN A 964 32.85 -10.60 -12.13
C ASN A 964 34.16 -9.99 -12.66
N PRO A 965 34.33 -8.65 -12.61
CA PRO A 965 35.52 -7.96 -13.11
C PRO A 965 36.84 -8.55 -12.58
N SER A 966 37.68 -9.03 -13.48
CA SER A 966 39.02 -9.55 -13.19
C SER A 966 40.16 -8.78 -13.86
N THR A 967 39.83 -7.78 -14.68
CA THR A 967 40.83 -6.98 -15.41
C THR A 967 40.75 -5.50 -15.05
N CYS A 968 41.83 -4.78 -15.35
CA CYS A 968 41.94 -3.37 -15.07
C CYS A 968 40.96 -2.56 -15.93
N LEU A 969 40.19 -1.69 -15.28
CA LEU A 969 39.26 -0.75 -15.89
C LEU A 969 39.84 0.16 -16.99
N VAL A 970 41.17 0.39 -16.99
CA VAL A 970 41.84 1.32 -17.92
C VAL A 970 42.71 0.59 -18.93
N CYS A 971 43.57 -0.33 -18.49
CA CYS A 971 44.54 -0.98 -19.38
C CYS A 971 44.20 -2.44 -19.70
N ALA A 972 43.07 -2.96 -19.23
CA ALA A 972 42.61 -4.35 -19.39
C ALA A 972 43.61 -5.42 -18.91
N LYS A 973 44.64 -5.05 -18.13
CA LYS A 973 45.57 -5.99 -17.51
C LYS A 973 44.86 -6.82 -16.44
N ASP A 974 45.10 -8.12 -16.43
CA ASP A 974 44.62 -9.04 -15.39
C ASP A 974 45.03 -8.58 -13.99
N LEU A 975 44.06 -8.50 -13.07
CA LEU A 975 44.23 -8.11 -11.67
C LEU A 975 44.56 -9.30 -10.77
N LYS A 976 44.51 -10.53 -11.28
CA LYS A 976 44.71 -11.81 -10.56
C LYS A 976 43.69 -12.07 -9.45
N VAL A 977 42.61 -11.29 -9.40
CA VAL A 977 41.51 -11.43 -8.44
C VAL A 977 40.22 -10.98 -9.10
N THR A 978 39.12 -11.66 -8.79
CA THR A 978 37.78 -11.28 -9.21
C THR A 978 37.19 -10.29 -8.21
N LEU A 979 36.65 -9.18 -8.70
CA LEU A 979 36.08 -8.10 -7.90
C LEU A 979 34.60 -7.92 -8.22
N TRP A 980 33.84 -7.34 -7.28
CA TRP A 980 32.45 -6.96 -7.52
C TRP A 980 32.32 -5.68 -8.35
N LYS A 981 33.35 -4.83 -8.32
CA LYS A 981 33.46 -3.59 -9.09
C LYS A 981 34.76 -3.56 -9.90
N PRO A 982 34.75 -3.12 -11.18
CA PRO A 982 35.98 -2.85 -11.92
C PRO A 982 36.91 -1.88 -11.19
N SER A 983 38.22 -2.15 -11.22
CA SER A 983 39.22 -1.33 -10.51
C SER A 983 40.45 -1.06 -11.36
N THR A 984 41.33 -0.19 -10.88
CA THR A 984 42.57 0.20 -11.56
C THR A 984 43.76 -0.58 -11.01
N CYS A 985 44.63 -1.09 -11.89
CA CYS A 985 45.75 -1.96 -11.51
C CYS A 985 46.96 -1.22 -10.89
N SER A 986 47.02 0.10 -11.01
CA SER A 986 48.17 0.90 -10.59
C SER A 986 47.79 2.36 -10.37
N LYS A 987 48.62 3.10 -9.61
CA LYS A 987 48.46 4.56 -9.43
C LYS A 987 48.43 5.31 -10.77
N ALA A 988 49.19 4.86 -11.78
CA ALA A 988 49.17 5.44 -13.11
C ALA A 988 47.81 5.27 -13.79
N CYS A 989 47.23 4.07 -13.73
CA CYS A 989 45.87 3.82 -14.21
C CYS A 989 44.82 4.60 -13.41
N SER A 990 44.98 4.75 -12.09
CA SER A 990 44.08 5.57 -11.28
C SER A 990 44.15 7.05 -11.65
N LYS A 991 45.35 7.57 -11.97
CA LYS A 991 45.51 8.94 -12.50
C LYS A 991 44.89 9.09 -13.89
N ALA A 992 45.05 8.10 -14.77
CA ALA A 992 44.42 8.09 -16.08
C ALA A 992 42.88 8.09 -15.97
N PHE A 993 42.33 7.30 -15.03
CA PHE A 993 40.89 7.25 -14.76
C PHE A 993 40.30 8.59 -14.28
N ARG A 994 41.10 9.56 -13.80
CA ARG A 994 40.62 10.93 -13.52
C ARG A 994 40.05 11.63 -14.74
N ARG A 995 40.48 11.23 -15.93
CA ARG A 995 40.01 11.80 -17.20
C ARG A 995 38.66 11.23 -17.64
N ALA A 996 38.19 10.15 -17.01
CA ALA A 996 36.90 9.56 -17.32
C ALA A 996 35.75 10.54 -17.00
N PRO A 997 34.57 10.38 -17.63
CA PRO A 997 33.42 11.22 -17.35
C PRO A 997 33.06 11.21 -15.86
N LEU A 998 32.48 12.30 -15.39
CA LEU A 998 32.19 12.48 -13.97
C LEU A 998 31.25 11.40 -13.43
N GLU A 999 30.29 10.97 -14.26
CA GLU A 999 29.31 9.94 -13.96
C GLU A 999 29.94 8.56 -13.75
N VAL A 1000 31.01 8.27 -14.50
CA VAL A 1000 31.78 7.02 -14.37
C VAL A 1000 32.60 7.04 -13.08
N ARG A 1001 33.28 8.16 -12.81
CA ARG A 1001 34.07 8.34 -11.58
C ARG A 1001 33.18 8.26 -10.34
N LEU A 1002 32.05 8.94 -10.36
CA LEU A 1002 31.12 9.07 -9.25
C LEU A 1002 29.99 8.02 -9.26
N HIS A 1003 30.17 6.86 -9.89
CA HIS A 1003 29.12 5.84 -9.94
C HIS A 1003 28.55 5.46 -8.55
N ASN A 1004 29.38 5.44 -7.49
CA ASN A 1004 28.92 5.17 -6.12
C ASN A 1004 27.85 6.19 -5.67
N LEU A 1005 27.98 7.47 -6.04
CA LEU A 1005 26.95 8.49 -5.76
C LEU A 1005 25.65 8.16 -6.49
N LEU A 1006 25.74 7.64 -7.71
CA LEU A 1006 24.56 7.35 -8.54
C LEU A 1006 23.83 6.07 -8.12
N VAL A 1007 24.56 5.14 -7.50
CA VAL A 1007 24.05 3.83 -7.11
C VAL A 1007 23.63 3.78 -5.64
N ASP A 1008 24.45 4.33 -4.74
CA ASP A 1008 24.19 4.37 -3.29
C ASP A 1008 24.75 5.66 -2.66
N PRO A 1009 23.98 6.75 -2.65
CA PRO A 1009 24.39 8.02 -2.04
C PRO A 1009 24.80 7.90 -0.57
N SER A 1010 24.26 6.93 0.18
CA SER A 1010 24.59 6.74 1.60
C SER A 1010 26.05 6.31 1.81
N THR A 1011 26.62 5.56 0.87
CA THR A 1011 28.05 5.20 0.91
C THR A 1011 28.93 6.44 0.76
N LEU A 1012 28.56 7.38 -0.13
CA LEU A 1012 29.31 8.63 -0.25
C LEU A 1012 29.11 9.54 0.98
N ASP A 1013 27.93 9.55 1.60
CA ASP A 1013 27.72 10.26 2.87
C ASP A 1013 28.67 9.73 3.96
N LEU A 1014 28.81 8.42 4.09
CA LEU A 1014 29.77 7.82 5.03
C LEU A 1014 31.22 8.22 4.72
N LEU A 1015 31.62 8.21 3.44
CA LEU A 1015 32.97 8.63 3.04
C LEU A 1015 33.21 10.12 3.34
N LEU A 1016 32.28 11.01 3.00
CA LEU A 1016 32.37 12.44 3.30
C LEU A 1016 32.38 12.71 4.81
N THR A 1017 31.54 12.01 5.57
CA THR A 1017 31.53 12.06 7.04
C THR A 1017 32.88 11.66 7.62
N SER A 1018 33.46 10.56 7.14
CA SER A 1018 34.76 10.09 7.60
C SER A 1018 35.90 11.07 7.27
N LEU A 1019 35.82 11.77 6.13
CA LEU A 1019 36.77 12.82 5.74
C LEU A 1019 36.62 14.06 6.62
N TYR A 1020 35.39 14.51 6.83
CA TYR A 1020 35.07 15.65 7.68
C TYR A 1020 35.65 15.47 9.09
N LEU A 1021 35.47 14.28 9.66
CA LEU A 1021 36.01 13.90 10.95
C LEU A 1021 37.54 13.75 10.93
N ALA A 1022 38.11 13.22 9.85
CA ALA A 1022 39.56 13.11 9.69
C ALA A 1022 40.23 14.48 9.68
N VAL A 1023 39.64 15.49 9.04
CA VAL A 1023 40.17 16.87 9.03
C VAL A 1023 40.10 17.52 10.41
N SER A 1024 39.04 17.22 11.14
CA SER A 1024 38.79 17.77 12.48
C SER A 1024 39.65 17.13 13.58
N ASP A 1025 40.33 16.01 13.28
CA ASP A 1025 41.22 15.34 14.23
C ASP A 1025 42.55 16.10 14.37
N PRO A 1026 42.96 16.48 15.59
CA PRO A 1026 44.22 17.20 15.81
C PRO A 1026 45.46 16.39 15.39
N ASN A 1027 45.36 15.07 15.26
CA ASN A 1027 46.44 14.18 14.86
C ASN A 1027 46.40 13.79 13.36
N HIS A 1028 45.56 14.42 12.54
CA HIS A 1028 45.40 14.02 11.14
C HIS A 1028 46.70 14.06 10.33
N VAL A 1029 47.58 15.03 10.60
CA VAL A 1029 48.91 15.13 10.00
C VAL A 1029 49.82 14.01 10.51
N ARG A 1030 49.83 13.79 11.83
CA ARG A 1030 50.66 12.76 12.48
C ARG A 1030 50.36 11.36 11.95
N PHE A 1031 49.09 11.04 11.73
CA PHE A 1031 48.66 9.74 11.23
C PHE A 1031 48.45 9.70 9.72
N ASN A 1032 48.75 10.78 9.00
CA ASN A 1032 48.57 10.92 7.55
C ASN A 1032 47.19 10.41 7.07
N LEU A 1033 46.11 10.84 7.74
CA LEU A 1033 44.76 10.29 7.52
C LEU A 1033 44.18 10.60 6.12
N LEU A 1034 44.74 11.59 5.42
CA LEU A 1034 44.26 12.13 4.15
C LEU A 1034 45.36 12.15 3.08
N GLN A 1035 46.04 11.01 2.89
CA GLN A 1035 47.16 10.89 1.96
C GLN A 1035 46.82 11.36 0.54
N ASP A 1036 47.69 12.21 -0.03
CA ASP A 1036 47.59 12.74 -1.39
C ASP A 1036 46.26 13.50 -1.69
N CYS A 1037 45.57 14.03 -0.66
CA CYS A 1037 44.37 14.85 -0.85
C CYS A 1037 44.71 16.15 -1.60
N PRO A 1038 44.03 16.47 -2.71
CA PRO A 1038 44.34 17.64 -3.52
C PRO A 1038 43.83 18.96 -2.92
N ILE A 1039 42.98 18.89 -1.89
CA ILE A 1039 42.40 20.07 -1.24
C ILE A 1039 43.11 20.31 0.10
N PRO A 1040 43.55 21.55 0.39
CA PRO A 1040 44.13 21.90 1.68
C PRO A 1040 43.18 21.58 2.84
N THR A 1041 43.71 21.04 3.94
CA THR A 1041 42.90 20.63 5.11
C THR A 1041 42.12 21.79 5.73
N THR A 1042 42.66 23.01 5.68
CA THR A 1042 42.01 24.24 6.15
C THR A 1042 40.75 24.61 5.37
N GLN A 1043 40.58 24.11 4.14
CA GLN A 1043 39.43 24.42 3.27
C GLN A 1043 38.45 23.26 3.15
N LEU A 1044 38.86 22.04 3.56
CA LEU A 1044 38.07 20.82 3.36
C LEU A 1044 36.72 20.86 4.07
N VAL A 1045 36.66 21.32 5.33
CA VAL A 1045 35.40 21.39 6.08
C VAL A 1045 34.39 22.29 5.37
N SER A 1046 34.78 23.54 5.06
CA SER A 1046 33.92 24.48 4.34
C SER A 1046 33.53 23.98 2.95
N LEU A 1047 34.45 23.29 2.25
CA LEU A 1047 34.16 22.72 0.93
C LEU A 1047 33.17 21.56 1.03
N ILE A 1048 33.31 20.67 2.02
CA ILE A 1048 32.38 19.56 2.23
C ILE A 1048 30.99 20.09 2.61
N ASP A 1049 30.90 21.08 3.50
CA ASP A 1049 29.62 21.70 3.86
C ASP A 1049 28.97 22.47 2.71
N SER A 1050 29.74 22.78 1.67
CA SER A 1050 29.23 23.43 0.47
C SER A 1050 28.56 22.46 -0.51
N PHE A 1051 28.70 21.14 -0.36
CA PHE A 1051 27.99 20.21 -1.23
C PHE A 1051 26.47 20.34 -1.06
N PRO A 1052 25.68 20.35 -2.14
CA PRO A 1052 24.25 20.12 -2.02
C PRO A 1052 23.98 18.72 -1.48
N ALA A 1053 22.77 18.47 -0.97
CA ALA A 1053 22.39 17.15 -0.50
C ALA A 1053 22.63 16.08 -1.57
N LEU A 1054 23.23 14.94 -1.19
CA LEU A 1054 23.67 13.91 -2.16
C LEU A 1054 22.52 13.32 -2.97
N SER A 1055 21.30 13.29 -2.42
CA SER A 1055 20.09 12.89 -3.14
C SER A 1055 19.78 13.83 -4.31
N VAL A 1056 20.07 15.12 -4.18
CA VAL A 1056 19.91 16.12 -5.26
C VAL A 1056 20.94 15.89 -6.36
N LEU A 1057 22.21 15.63 -5.99
CA LEU A 1057 23.26 15.34 -6.97
C LEU A 1057 23.00 14.02 -7.70
N ALA A 1058 22.58 12.97 -6.99
CA ALA A 1058 22.30 11.68 -7.58
C ALA A 1058 21.13 11.74 -8.59
N ALA A 1059 20.12 12.58 -8.32
CA ALA A 1059 18.97 12.79 -9.20
C ALA A 1059 19.21 13.81 -10.33
N ALA A 1060 20.37 14.47 -10.38
CA ALA A 1060 20.65 15.48 -11.38
C ALA A 1060 20.74 14.88 -12.79
N LYS A 1061 20.04 15.50 -13.75
CA LYS A 1061 20.11 15.16 -15.18
C LYS A 1061 21.49 15.51 -15.76
N ASP A 1062 22.03 16.66 -15.35
CA ASP A 1062 23.38 17.11 -15.65
C ASP A 1062 24.18 17.19 -14.34
N LEU A 1063 24.91 16.13 -14.05
CA LEU A 1063 25.71 16.01 -12.83
C LEU A 1063 26.84 17.04 -12.78
N PRO A 1064 27.62 17.29 -13.85
CA PRO A 1064 28.59 18.38 -13.89
C PRO A 1064 27.98 19.73 -13.48
N SER A 1065 26.90 20.18 -14.12
CA SER A 1065 26.31 21.49 -13.79
C SER A 1065 25.81 21.55 -12.34
N ALA A 1066 25.17 20.49 -11.85
CA ALA A 1066 24.68 20.42 -10.48
C ALA A 1066 25.81 20.42 -9.44
N LEU A 1067 26.93 19.77 -9.74
CA LEU A 1067 28.11 19.75 -8.88
C LEU A 1067 28.83 21.09 -8.87
N TYR A 1068 28.91 21.76 -10.03
CA TYR A 1068 29.61 23.02 -10.15
C TYR A 1068 28.90 24.15 -9.41
N GLY A 1069 27.57 24.17 -9.48
CA GLY A 1069 26.75 25.21 -8.87
C GLY A 1069 27.11 26.62 -9.39
N THR A 1070 26.78 27.65 -8.62
CA THR A 1070 26.99 29.06 -9.00
C THR A 1070 27.95 29.82 -8.07
N ASP A 1071 28.48 29.17 -7.03
CA ASP A 1071 29.28 29.79 -5.98
C ASP A 1071 30.80 29.73 -6.21
N GLY A 1072 31.23 29.25 -7.38
CA GLY A 1072 32.64 29.17 -7.77
C GLY A 1072 33.43 28.04 -7.11
N LEU A 1073 32.84 27.24 -6.21
CA LEU A 1073 33.50 26.11 -5.56
C LEU A 1073 33.44 24.80 -6.37
N GLY A 1074 32.71 24.82 -7.49
CA GLY A 1074 32.46 23.66 -8.33
C GLY A 1074 33.70 22.83 -8.71
N SER A 1075 34.76 23.48 -9.18
CA SER A 1075 35.99 22.80 -9.57
C SER A 1075 36.66 22.08 -8.40
N GLN A 1076 36.59 22.66 -7.19
CA GLN A 1076 37.14 22.05 -5.98
C GLN A 1076 36.29 20.86 -5.51
N ARG A 1077 34.95 20.98 -5.59
CA ARG A 1077 34.02 19.88 -5.29
C ARG A 1077 34.26 18.68 -6.19
N GLU A 1078 34.37 18.90 -7.50
CA GLU A 1078 34.72 17.84 -8.45
C GLU A 1078 36.06 17.22 -8.11
N LEU A 1079 37.09 18.05 -7.89
CA LEU A 1079 38.44 17.58 -7.59
C LEU A 1079 38.46 16.70 -6.33
N LEU A 1080 37.71 17.10 -5.29
CA LEU A 1080 37.57 16.33 -4.05
C LEU A 1080 36.86 15.00 -4.30
N LEU A 1081 35.65 14.99 -4.86
CA LEU A 1081 34.90 13.75 -5.10
C LEU A 1081 35.67 12.78 -6.01
N SER A 1082 36.36 13.31 -7.01
CA SER A 1082 37.21 12.52 -7.91
C SER A 1082 38.38 11.87 -7.18
N TRP A 1083 39.00 12.61 -6.26
CA TRP A 1083 40.04 12.05 -5.41
C TRP A 1083 39.48 10.98 -4.47
N ILE A 1084 38.31 11.20 -3.86
CA ILE A 1084 37.64 10.20 -3.00
C ILE A 1084 37.46 8.88 -3.73
N CYS A 1085 36.91 8.91 -4.95
CA CYS A 1085 36.68 7.70 -5.75
C CYS A 1085 37.97 6.97 -6.17
N ILE A 1086 39.10 7.67 -6.15
CA ILE A 1086 40.42 7.13 -6.51
C ILE A 1086 41.18 6.64 -5.27
N ALA A 1087 41.05 7.34 -4.15
CA ALA A 1087 41.58 6.89 -2.88
C ALA A 1087 40.81 5.64 -2.41
N PHE A 1088 39.49 5.68 -2.49
CA PHE A 1088 38.59 4.55 -2.21
C PHE A 1088 38.35 3.71 -3.46
N ARG A 1089 39.30 2.81 -3.75
CA ARG A 1089 39.21 1.87 -4.89
C ARG A 1089 38.34 0.64 -4.61
N GLY A 1090 37.85 0.50 -3.37
CA GLY A 1090 36.94 -0.56 -2.97
C GLY A 1090 35.50 -0.34 -3.45
N PHE A 1091 34.63 -1.30 -3.15
CA PHE A 1091 33.20 -1.22 -3.39
C PHE A 1091 32.46 -1.50 -2.09
N MET A 1092 31.71 -0.50 -1.65
CA MET A 1092 30.91 -0.53 -0.44
C MET A 1092 29.50 -0.11 -0.82
N MET A 1093 28.52 -0.72 -0.16
CA MET A 1093 27.12 -0.33 -0.25
C MET A 1093 26.48 -0.42 1.11
N LYS A 1094 25.42 0.35 1.35
CA LYS A 1094 24.49 0.09 2.43
C LYS A 1094 23.96 -1.34 2.29
N ALA A 1095 24.02 -2.12 3.37
CA ALA A 1095 23.60 -3.52 3.34
C ALA A 1095 22.10 -3.60 3.09
N SER A 1096 21.71 -4.28 2.01
CA SER A 1096 20.32 -4.64 1.74
C SER A 1096 19.84 -5.69 2.74
N ASP A 1097 18.52 -5.90 2.84
CA ASP A 1097 17.93 -6.82 3.83
C ASP A 1097 18.55 -8.22 3.79
N ARG A 1098 18.94 -8.69 2.59
CA ARG A 1098 19.60 -9.99 2.41
C ARG A 1098 20.98 -10.09 3.09
N TYR A 1099 21.73 -9.00 3.15
CA TYR A 1099 23.09 -8.96 3.71
C TYR A 1099 23.16 -8.26 5.06
N LYS A 1100 22.00 -7.86 5.59
CA LYS A 1100 21.90 -7.23 6.89
C LYS A 1100 22.06 -8.27 7.99
N ILE A 1101 22.96 -8.01 8.92
CA ILE A 1101 23.16 -8.87 10.09
C ILE A 1101 22.09 -8.50 11.12
N HIS A 1102 20.99 -9.23 11.13
CA HIS A 1102 19.84 -8.92 12.01
C HIS A 1102 20.18 -8.96 13.51
N GLY A 1103 21.20 -9.75 13.91
CA GLY A 1103 21.71 -9.74 15.28
C GLY A 1103 22.32 -8.41 15.70
N MET A 1104 22.76 -7.58 14.74
CA MET A 1104 23.23 -6.21 14.93
C MET A 1104 22.06 -5.22 14.79
N ALA A 1105 21.02 -5.36 15.62
CA ALA A 1105 19.84 -4.48 15.57
C ALA A 1105 20.18 -3.02 15.90
N ASN A 1106 19.37 -2.08 15.41
CA ASN A 1106 19.55 -0.63 15.63
C ASN A 1106 20.90 -0.08 15.12
N THR A 1107 21.42 -0.66 14.03
CA THR A 1107 22.63 -0.20 13.36
C THR A 1107 22.37 0.13 11.90
N GLU A 1108 23.05 1.16 11.40
CA GLU A 1108 23.25 1.31 9.96
C GLU A 1108 24.43 0.43 9.55
N GLN A 1109 24.24 -0.41 8.54
CA GLN A 1109 25.22 -1.42 8.15
C GLN A 1109 25.65 -1.16 6.72
N PHE A 1110 26.95 -1.09 6.49
CA PHE A 1110 27.54 -1.00 5.17
C PHE A 1110 28.35 -2.27 4.92
N LEU A 1111 28.10 -2.90 3.78
CA LEU A 1111 28.81 -4.07 3.31
C LEU A 1111 29.94 -3.63 2.38
N MET A 1112 31.16 -4.02 2.71
CA MET A 1112 32.34 -3.84 1.88
C MET A 1112 32.51 -5.11 1.02
N LEU A 1113 32.04 -5.04 -0.22
CA LEU A 1113 32.04 -6.17 -1.14
C LEU A 1113 33.44 -6.54 -1.62
N ASN A 1114 34.26 -5.52 -1.87
CA ASN A 1114 35.69 -5.70 -2.08
C ASN A 1114 36.49 -4.48 -1.65
N SER A 1115 37.68 -4.70 -1.12
CA SER A 1115 38.72 -3.69 -0.96
C SER A 1115 39.39 -3.38 -2.31
N HIS A 1116 40.55 -2.72 -2.29
CA HIS A 1116 41.35 -2.58 -3.49
C HIS A 1116 42.02 -3.91 -3.87
N HIS A 1117 42.22 -4.14 -5.17
CA HIS A 1117 42.60 -5.44 -5.71
C HIS A 1117 43.92 -5.99 -5.13
N GLU A 1118 44.91 -5.13 -4.85
CA GLU A 1118 46.18 -5.57 -4.25
C GLU A 1118 45.94 -6.20 -2.88
N ARG A 1119 45.06 -5.62 -2.06
CA ARG A 1119 44.70 -6.17 -0.75
C ARG A 1119 43.90 -7.45 -0.86
N GLU A 1120 42.90 -7.50 -1.73
CA GLU A 1120 42.12 -8.73 -1.93
C GLU A 1120 43.02 -9.88 -2.38
N SER A 1121 43.99 -9.61 -3.26
CA SER A 1121 44.99 -10.59 -3.70
C SER A 1121 45.93 -11.01 -2.56
N LEU A 1122 46.44 -10.07 -1.77
CA LEU A 1122 47.28 -10.37 -0.60
C LEU A 1122 46.53 -11.17 0.46
N PHE A 1123 45.26 -10.82 0.73
CA PHE A 1123 44.40 -11.53 1.66
C PHE A 1123 44.08 -12.95 1.18
N ALA A 1124 43.72 -13.12 -0.09
CA ALA A 1124 43.49 -14.43 -0.68
C ALA A 1124 44.73 -15.34 -0.58
N ALA A 1125 45.94 -14.76 -0.68
CA ALA A 1125 47.20 -15.49 -0.51
C ALA A 1125 47.44 -15.97 0.94
N GLN A 1126 46.84 -15.33 1.96
CA GLN A 1126 47.03 -15.70 3.37
C GLN A 1126 46.17 -16.92 3.79
N SER A 1127 45.14 -17.28 3.03
CA SER A 1127 44.25 -18.41 3.40
C SER A 1127 43.55 -19.02 2.18
N PRO A 1128 44.29 -19.71 1.28
CA PRO A 1128 43.70 -20.31 0.08
C PRO A 1128 42.67 -21.41 0.39
N ASN A 1129 42.77 -22.06 1.56
CA ASN A 1129 42.01 -23.27 1.90
C ASN A 1129 41.28 -23.23 3.26
N SER A 1130 41.34 -22.13 4.02
CA SER A 1130 40.66 -22.04 5.32
C SER A 1130 39.57 -20.96 5.29
N PRO A 1131 38.36 -21.25 5.80
CA PRO A 1131 37.31 -20.25 5.93
C PRO A 1131 37.80 -19.14 6.87
N GLY A 1132 37.86 -17.90 6.35
CA GLY A 1132 38.24 -16.74 7.16
C GLY A 1132 37.33 -16.57 8.38
N GLY A 1133 37.92 -16.25 9.53
CA GLY A 1133 37.22 -16.05 10.80
C GLY A 1133 36.56 -14.67 10.89
N VAL A 1134 35.52 -14.54 11.71
CA VAL A 1134 34.86 -13.26 11.99
C VAL A 1134 35.51 -12.62 13.23
N VAL A 1135 36.02 -11.41 13.07
CA VAL A 1135 36.53 -10.59 14.20
C VAL A 1135 36.04 -9.16 14.09
N PHE A 1136 36.01 -8.44 15.21
CA PHE A 1136 35.54 -7.07 15.30
C PHE A 1136 36.69 -6.11 15.62
N HIS A 1137 36.56 -4.87 15.17
CA HIS A 1137 37.50 -3.80 15.49
C HIS A 1137 36.76 -2.48 15.72
N GLY A 1138 36.85 -1.94 16.94
CA GLY A 1138 36.37 -0.59 17.24
C GLY A 1138 37.37 0.45 16.73
N THR A 1139 36.89 1.49 16.05
CA THR A 1139 37.77 2.55 15.53
C THR A 1139 37.22 3.94 15.80
N GLN A 1140 38.12 4.92 15.83
CA GLN A 1140 37.74 6.33 15.86
C GLN A 1140 37.22 6.72 14.47
N PRO A 1141 36.07 7.41 14.35
CA PRO A 1141 35.50 7.81 13.06
C PRO A 1141 36.47 8.58 12.16
N ALA A 1142 37.34 9.42 12.75
CA ALA A 1142 38.39 10.16 12.03
C ALA A 1142 39.38 9.25 11.28
N ARG A 1143 39.57 8.00 11.73
CA ARG A 1143 40.46 7.03 11.09
C ARG A 1143 39.77 6.24 9.99
N LEU A 1144 38.44 6.26 9.93
CA LEU A 1144 37.65 5.37 9.08
C LEU A 1144 38.02 5.53 7.59
N PHE A 1145 38.20 6.75 7.09
CA PHE A 1145 38.56 6.97 5.68
C PHE A 1145 39.89 6.28 5.32
N SER A 1146 40.91 6.44 6.16
CA SER A 1146 42.20 5.79 5.99
C SER A 1146 42.06 4.27 6.08
N VAL A 1147 41.27 3.75 7.02
CA VAL A 1147 41.01 2.31 7.13
C VAL A 1147 40.29 1.74 5.90
N LEU A 1148 39.32 2.44 5.34
CA LEU A 1148 38.58 1.99 4.15
C LEU A 1148 39.45 1.99 2.88
N THR A 1149 40.39 2.92 2.77
CA THR A 1149 41.27 3.07 1.60
C THR A 1149 42.54 2.21 1.72
N GLN A 1150 43.17 2.24 2.90
CA GLN A 1150 44.47 1.65 3.19
C GLN A 1150 44.40 0.45 4.13
N GLY A 1151 43.23 0.02 4.58
CA GLY A 1151 43.09 -1.12 5.49
C GLY A 1151 43.50 -0.78 6.91
N LEU A 1152 43.34 -1.74 7.81
CA LEU A 1152 43.89 -1.62 9.15
C LEU A 1152 45.41 -1.75 9.10
N LYS A 1153 46.10 -0.91 9.89
CA LYS A 1153 47.57 -0.78 9.88
C LYS A 1153 48.15 -1.12 11.24
N VAL A 1154 49.35 -1.70 11.26
CA VAL A 1154 50.11 -1.93 12.49
C VAL A 1154 50.74 -0.61 12.95
N MET A 1155 50.16 -0.01 13.99
CA MET A 1155 50.55 1.33 14.47
C MET A 1155 51.28 1.32 15.84
N SER A 1156 51.56 0.15 16.41
CA SER A 1156 52.09 -0.02 17.79
C SER A 1156 53.42 0.70 18.08
N HIS A 1157 54.15 1.16 17.06
CA HIS A 1157 55.44 1.85 17.21
C HIS A 1157 55.39 3.38 16.99
N THR A 1158 54.20 3.95 16.71
CA THR A 1158 54.07 5.35 16.27
C THR A 1158 53.33 6.26 17.26
N ALA A 1159 52.62 5.67 18.24
CA ALA A 1159 51.97 6.37 19.35
C ALA A 1159 51.76 5.40 20.53
N PRO A 1160 51.58 5.89 21.78
CA PRO A 1160 51.08 5.06 22.88
C PRO A 1160 49.60 4.74 22.59
N VAL A 1161 49.37 3.73 21.76
CA VAL A 1161 48.04 3.24 21.41
C VAL A 1161 47.61 2.23 22.48
N ASN A 1162 46.35 2.30 22.89
CA ASN A 1162 45.73 1.31 23.77
C ASN A 1162 46.09 -0.11 23.29
N GLY A 1163 46.63 -0.92 24.19
CA GLY A 1163 46.99 -2.31 23.90
C GLY A 1163 48.46 -2.56 23.53
N ALA A 1164 49.32 -1.54 23.39
CA ALA A 1164 50.76 -1.73 23.09
C ALA A 1164 51.50 -2.67 24.07
N SER A 1165 50.97 -2.83 25.29
CA SER A 1165 51.44 -3.81 26.27
C SER A 1165 51.25 -5.28 25.84
N TYR A 1166 50.36 -5.56 24.88
CA TYR A 1166 50.05 -6.90 24.38
C TYR A 1166 50.81 -7.27 23.11
N GLY A 1167 51.73 -6.42 22.64
CA GLY A 1167 52.58 -6.68 21.47
C GLY A 1167 52.29 -5.75 20.28
N ALA A 1168 53.10 -5.87 19.22
CA ALA A 1168 52.94 -5.05 18.02
C ALA A 1168 51.94 -5.70 17.04
N GLY A 1169 50.85 -4.99 16.71
CA GLY A 1169 49.87 -5.50 15.75
C GLY A 1169 48.58 -4.67 15.67
N ILE A 1170 47.64 -5.15 14.86
CA ILE A 1170 46.25 -4.68 14.80
C ILE A 1170 45.44 -5.45 15.86
N TYR A 1171 44.76 -4.72 16.74
CA TYR A 1171 43.96 -5.32 17.79
C TYR A 1171 42.53 -5.57 17.31
N CYS A 1172 42.10 -6.82 17.30
CA CYS A 1172 40.73 -7.21 17.05
C CYS A 1172 40.17 -7.94 18.26
N ALA A 1173 38.85 -8.03 18.36
CA ALA A 1173 38.19 -8.83 19.38
C ALA A 1173 37.25 -9.83 18.73
N ASP A 1174 37.09 -10.98 19.39
CA ASP A 1174 36.07 -11.96 18.98
C ASP A 1174 34.66 -11.44 19.27
N GLU A 1175 34.50 -10.77 20.41
CA GLU A 1175 33.20 -10.24 20.84
C GLU A 1175 32.96 -8.80 20.35
N PRO A 1176 31.78 -8.51 19.77
CA PRO A 1176 31.37 -7.15 19.44
C PRO A 1176 31.41 -6.19 20.63
N ALA A 1177 31.09 -6.69 21.84
CA ALA A 1177 31.08 -5.90 23.07
C ALA A 1177 32.44 -5.28 23.38
N THR A 1178 33.51 -6.07 23.25
CA THR A 1178 34.89 -5.62 23.47
C THR A 1178 35.27 -4.54 22.46
N SER A 1179 34.97 -4.75 21.18
CA SER A 1179 35.25 -3.77 20.13
C SER A 1179 34.41 -2.49 20.27
N ASN A 1180 33.17 -2.60 20.75
CA ASN A 1180 32.32 -1.45 20.98
C ASN A 1180 32.91 -0.49 22.02
N ALA A 1181 33.68 -0.96 23.02
CA ALA A 1181 34.36 -0.06 23.96
C ALA A 1181 35.36 0.89 23.27
N TYR A 1182 35.91 0.49 22.12
CA TYR A 1182 36.86 1.25 21.32
C TYR A 1182 36.22 1.98 20.12
N ALA A 1183 34.92 1.79 19.89
CA ALA A 1183 34.18 2.47 18.82
C ALA A 1183 33.99 3.96 19.16
N GLY A 1184 34.62 4.86 18.40
CA GLY A 1184 34.46 6.31 18.61
C GLY A 1184 33.12 6.81 18.08
N ALA A 1185 32.61 7.90 18.65
CA ALA A 1185 31.34 8.52 18.27
C ALA A 1185 31.53 9.62 17.20
N ILE A 1186 30.59 9.70 16.26
CA ILE A 1186 30.45 10.77 15.28
C ILE A 1186 29.74 11.93 15.99
N VAL A 1187 30.52 12.82 16.59
CA VAL A 1187 29.98 13.96 17.35
C VAL A 1187 29.44 15.04 16.41
N THR A 1188 30.15 15.29 15.31
CA THR A 1188 29.79 16.33 14.34
C THR A 1188 30.19 15.88 12.94
N SER A 1189 29.27 15.97 11.99
CA SER A 1189 29.50 15.67 10.58
C SER A 1189 29.10 16.87 9.71
N TRP A 1190 29.28 16.74 8.41
CA TRP A 1190 28.90 17.76 7.45
C TRP A 1190 27.39 18.00 7.41
N LYS A 1191 27.00 19.21 6.97
CA LYS A 1191 25.64 19.78 7.10
C LYS A 1191 24.48 18.89 6.66
N HIS A 1192 24.69 18.02 5.67
CA HIS A 1192 23.64 17.16 5.10
C HIS A 1192 23.80 15.68 5.43
N SER A 1193 24.70 15.31 6.35
CA SER A 1193 24.85 13.93 6.80
C SER A 1193 23.73 13.50 7.74
N ALA A 1194 23.27 12.25 7.59
CA ALA A 1194 22.32 11.62 8.51
C ALA A 1194 22.99 10.79 9.63
N LEU A 1195 24.33 10.80 9.73
CA LEU A 1195 25.10 9.83 10.51
C LEU A 1195 25.57 10.37 11.89
N ASN A 1196 25.08 11.55 12.29
CA ASN A 1196 25.43 12.17 13.58
C ASN A 1196 24.97 11.31 14.76
N GLY A 1197 25.77 11.27 15.83
CA GLY A 1197 25.47 10.54 17.06
C GLY A 1197 25.71 9.02 17.00
N MET A 1198 26.23 8.49 15.89
CA MET A 1198 26.54 7.06 15.73
C MET A 1198 27.99 6.75 16.10
N ARG A 1199 28.30 5.50 16.50
CA ARG A 1199 29.67 5.02 16.77
C ARG A 1199 30.14 4.06 15.69
N VAL A 1200 31.44 4.02 15.40
CA VAL A 1200 31.98 3.20 14.30
C VAL A 1200 32.63 1.93 14.81
N MET A 1201 32.11 0.78 14.38
CA MET A 1201 32.73 -0.53 14.60
C MET A 1201 32.83 -1.30 13.28
N LEU A 1202 33.91 -2.03 13.09
CA LEU A 1202 34.18 -2.79 11.87
C LEU A 1202 33.98 -4.28 12.12
N GLY A 1203 33.28 -4.93 11.19
CA GLY A 1203 33.29 -6.39 11.05
C GLY A 1203 34.36 -6.78 10.04
N CYS A 1204 35.32 -7.58 10.47
CA CYS A 1204 36.47 -7.97 9.66
C CYS A 1204 36.47 -9.49 9.42
N GLU A 1205 37.11 -9.87 8.33
CA GLU A 1205 37.42 -11.24 7.95
C GLU A 1205 38.92 -11.47 8.22
N LEU A 1206 39.25 -12.53 8.96
CA LEU A 1206 40.62 -12.87 9.37
C LEU A 1206 41.08 -14.17 8.69
N ALA A 1207 42.16 -14.10 7.93
CA ALA A 1207 42.76 -15.21 7.19
C ALA A 1207 43.93 -15.85 7.96
N GLY A 1208 43.98 -17.19 7.97
CA GLY A 1208 45.17 -17.95 8.37
C GLY A 1208 45.65 -17.71 9.81
N HIS A 1209 44.76 -17.29 10.72
CA HIS A 1209 45.07 -17.04 12.12
C HIS A 1209 44.06 -17.78 12.99
N ALA A 1210 44.54 -18.70 13.83
CA ALA A 1210 43.70 -19.41 14.78
C ALA A 1210 43.20 -18.44 15.84
N LEU A 1211 41.90 -18.41 16.07
CA LEU A 1211 41.29 -17.56 17.08
C LEU A 1211 41.45 -18.26 18.44
N SER A 1212 42.47 -17.89 19.22
CA SER A 1212 42.81 -18.55 20.49
C SER A 1212 42.57 -17.69 21.74
N SER A 1213 42.19 -16.42 21.61
CA SER A 1213 42.01 -15.48 22.73
C SER A 1213 40.86 -14.50 22.46
N SER A 1214 40.24 -13.94 23.51
CA SER A 1214 39.12 -12.99 23.38
C SER A 1214 39.45 -11.70 22.63
N PHE A 1215 40.74 -11.38 22.52
CA PHE A 1215 41.31 -10.36 21.66
C PHE A 1215 42.52 -10.91 20.90
N HIS A 1216 42.74 -10.41 19.69
CA HIS A 1216 43.79 -10.87 18.77
C HIS A 1216 44.71 -9.71 18.42
N VAL A 1217 46.01 -9.94 18.49
CA VAL A 1217 47.03 -9.01 18.00
C VAL A 1217 47.54 -9.55 16.67
N ILE A 1218 47.15 -8.90 15.58
CA ILE A 1218 47.43 -9.37 14.22
C ILE A 1218 48.66 -8.59 13.69
N PRO A 1219 49.85 -9.23 13.60
CA PRO A 1219 51.06 -8.55 13.19
C PRO A 1219 51.17 -8.36 11.66
N VAL A 1220 50.42 -9.14 10.89
CA VAL A 1220 50.44 -9.11 9.42
C VAL A 1220 49.15 -8.47 8.92
N GLU A 1221 49.24 -7.25 8.39
CA GLU A 1221 48.11 -6.46 7.90
C GLU A 1221 47.27 -7.20 6.85
N ASP A 1222 47.93 -7.97 5.99
CA ASP A 1222 47.32 -8.69 4.87
C ASP A 1222 46.39 -9.83 5.30
N ARG A 1223 46.40 -10.21 6.59
CA ARG A 1223 45.50 -11.24 7.12
C ARG A 1223 44.12 -10.71 7.44
N LEU A 1224 43.89 -9.41 7.42
CA LEU A 1224 42.64 -8.82 7.87
C LEU A 1224 41.99 -8.01 6.75
N LEU A 1225 40.69 -8.22 6.54
CA LEU A 1225 39.92 -7.48 5.56
C LEU A 1225 38.61 -6.98 6.15
N VAL A 1226 38.34 -5.67 6.02
CA VAL A 1226 37.09 -5.07 6.49
C VAL A 1226 35.96 -5.48 5.55
N ARG A 1227 34.93 -6.14 6.07
CA ARG A 1227 33.76 -6.58 5.31
C ARG A 1227 32.47 -5.87 5.71
N TYR A 1228 32.38 -5.38 6.94
CA TYR A 1228 31.27 -4.56 7.41
C TYR A 1228 31.76 -3.29 8.10
N VAL A 1229 31.04 -2.19 7.87
CA VAL A 1229 31.08 -1.00 8.72
C VAL A 1229 29.72 -0.91 9.42
N PHE A 1230 29.73 -1.03 10.74
CA PHE A 1230 28.56 -0.87 11.58
C PHE A 1230 28.59 0.53 12.20
N LEU A 1231 27.54 1.31 11.94
CA LEU A 1231 27.29 2.56 12.65
C LEU A 1231 26.26 2.29 13.74
N LEU A 1232 26.71 2.39 14.98
CA LEU A 1232 25.99 1.97 16.17
C LEU A 1232 25.27 3.16 16.79
N SER A 1233 23.98 3.06 17.10
CA SER A 1233 23.27 4.11 17.84
C SER A 1233 23.86 4.29 19.24
N ALA A 1234 23.57 5.42 19.89
CA ALA A 1234 23.95 5.65 21.28
C ALA A 1234 23.37 4.60 22.25
N THR A 1235 22.23 3.99 21.89
CA THR A 1235 21.53 2.95 22.66
C THR A 1235 21.91 1.52 22.25
N PHE A 1236 22.91 1.36 21.37
CA PHE A 1236 23.29 0.05 20.86
C PHE A 1236 23.87 -0.85 21.96
N VAL A 1237 23.27 -2.02 22.14
CA VAL A 1237 23.76 -3.09 23.01
C VAL A 1237 24.41 -4.15 22.12
N PRO A 1238 25.74 -4.37 22.22
CA PRO A 1238 26.43 -5.35 21.39
C PRO A 1238 25.91 -6.78 21.64
N PRO A 1239 25.54 -7.53 20.59
CA PRO A 1239 25.16 -8.93 20.74
C PRO A 1239 26.39 -9.81 20.99
N ALA A 1240 26.16 -11.01 21.53
CA ALA A 1240 27.20 -12.05 21.57
C ALA A 1240 27.61 -12.44 20.13
N ARG A 1241 28.91 -12.69 19.91
CA ARG A 1241 29.49 -13.12 18.62
C ARG A 1241 28.70 -14.25 17.99
N ALA A 1242 28.34 -15.28 18.77
CA ALA A 1242 27.61 -16.46 18.29
C ALA A 1242 26.29 -16.12 17.59
N HIS A 1243 25.69 -14.96 17.87
CA HIS A 1243 24.44 -14.52 17.23
C HIS A 1243 24.63 -13.83 15.87
N VAL A 1244 25.85 -13.40 15.56
CA VAL A 1244 26.15 -12.59 14.37
C VAL A 1244 27.14 -13.29 13.43
N GLU A 1245 28.06 -14.08 13.98
CA GLU A 1245 29.10 -14.77 13.23
C GLU A 1245 28.56 -15.67 12.11
N PRO A 1246 27.54 -16.54 12.30
CA PRO A 1246 27.09 -17.40 11.20
C PRO A 1246 26.59 -16.61 9.99
N ALA A 1247 25.87 -15.51 10.24
CA ALA A 1247 25.37 -14.64 9.18
C ALA A 1247 26.52 -13.89 8.48
N MET A 1248 27.48 -13.38 9.25
CA MET A 1248 28.67 -12.71 8.70
C MET A 1248 29.57 -13.67 7.92
N ALA A 1249 29.83 -14.88 8.42
CA ALA A 1249 30.60 -15.91 7.75
C ALA A 1249 29.92 -16.35 6.44
N SER A 1250 28.58 -16.47 6.43
CA SER A 1250 27.80 -16.73 5.22
C SER A 1250 27.95 -15.60 4.20
N ALA A 1251 27.84 -14.34 4.65
CA ALA A 1251 28.07 -13.18 3.81
C ALA A 1251 29.50 -13.17 3.23
N TYR A 1252 30.52 -13.45 4.04
CA TYR A 1252 31.92 -13.52 3.59
C TYR A 1252 32.12 -14.61 2.54
N SER A 1253 31.52 -15.79 2.76
CA SER A 1253 31.55 -16.89 1.79
C SER A 1253 30.91 -16.48 0.45
N THR A 1254 29.76 -15.81 0.51
CA THR A 1254 29.06 -15.30 -0.68
C THR A 1254 29.93 -14.26 -1.42
N LEU A 1255 30.57 -13.35 -0.69
CA LEU A 1255 31.46 -12.35 -1.27
C LEU A 1255 32.68 -12.95 -1.96
N ARG A 1256 33.27 -14.02 -1.39
CA ARG A 1256 34.42 -14.74 -1.97
C ARG A 1256 34.07 -15.52 -3.23
N THR A 1257 32.92 -16.19 -3.23
CA THR A 1257 32.49 -17.02 -4.38
C THR A 1257 32.01 -16.17 -5.56
N GLY A 1258 31.64 -14.91 -5.32
CA GLY A 1258 31.13 -14.03 -6.37
C GLY A 1258 29.75 -14.44 -6.91
N LEU A 1259 29.14 -15.47 -6.32
CA LEU A 1259 27.81 -15.98 -6.65
C LEU A 1259 26.81 -15.31 -5.70
N ALA A 1260 25.99 -14.39 -6.22
CA ALA A 1260 24.76 -14.02 -5.53
C ALA A 1260 23.77 -15.17 -5.74
N SER A 1261 23.64 -16.09 -4.77
CA SER A 1261 22.74 -17.24 -4.89
C SER A 1261 21.27 -16.88 -5.06
#